data_AF-A0A8H7C188-F1
#
_entry.id   AF-A0A8H7C188-F1
#
_cell.length_a   1.000
_cell.length_b   1.000
_cell.length_c   1.000
_cell.angle_alpha   90.00
_cell.angle_beta   90.00
_cell.angle_gamma   90.00
#
_symmetry.space_group_name_H-M   'P 1'
#
loop_
_entity.id
_entity.type
_entity.pdbx_description
1 polymer ?
#
loop_
_entity_poly.entity_id
_entity_poly.type
_entity_poly.pdbx_seq_one_letter_code
_entity_poly.pdbx_strand_id
1 'polypeptide(L)'
;MDPYSPPFSPTAYGSPTISYANQSTFYPQDPAPIPVDDVQYDPNIHPYWRDRVVPRPGFKSSRALGPTPESSRIVIKNPNKLNQSSKQQLLPPRSYAVSKKQSQDKNEIKAKSPDSSPTISAKHGLDRYAPSFVPQSLRNIQRAFYQLEPLPPVPRFPPPNYSSTFLLPHLTEEKEPQLLSKPPPPSDEKKPLEPNCYHEHWSPILQAEVDCLCAQRSNTVLWKVKDDLKLTQWKRQEFSLVVPGLRENHPRLEAGDLVKMRQVVAAQNPHIEPFFGTGVAFEARVIVSQKREGVVHLYCPTLQEYIQNYFSGIALYLAQTDNHIPFQLPLIFNISFLVNAHPFCLMDVAVADISSALNVETENNLTARWLFPTVKNFLNFPPRRIPDANNGLRWNDKDLNEEQKSAVTSIALRQWPVPFLISGPAGTGKTKTIVETVLQILAVQPDACILLCAPSNPATDTLLLRLRNSLKPSEMLRLNDHGRPFNHVPSKLLQFCYIDSAENKFGIPPFRELMKYRVVVCSCVDANILTEAQCTNRTLMRLEDEIMGSIHPHSTTRTPAKPHWTHLLIDEAAQGSEPELCIPINVVTIDAPGPSTMPMSESIQPQLILCGDRYQLGPIVSSDEARKDELDLSLLQRLFERPLYANEAATTEYFRPCAHLRRNYRSHPAILMPPSTLFYNDTLLPCATNGRISWSNLPDQRLPVKIIGCESDEECIAEKSTWYNLGEIEVILSVVKSLLKEGSSCDPPLRTRNVGIISPFRAQVWKLREILREEGLRDVDVGTVEDWQGRENRVIIISCVRSQARFLEDDFQKGLGLFKEAKRMNVAITRAKELLVVIGNPQRLQEDPYWKSYLQFALRNNLYEGPQLNLEVDGNYIAKLEAALLHEGSDAVVDPEKIGVVIAGIVAGEVLRE
;
A
#
# COMPACT_ATOMS: atom_id res chain seq x y z
N MET A 1 60.21 -10.74 -27.87
CA MET A 1 61.60 -10.42 -27.51
C MET A 1 61.53 -9.77 -26.14
N ASP A 2 62.00 -10.30 -25.02
CA ASP A 2 62.78 -11.48 -24.63
C ASP A 2 62.41 -11.74 -23.14
N PRO A 3 62.08 -12.96 -22.68
CA PRO A 3 61.47 -13.18 -21.37
C PRO A 3 62.45 -13.71 -20.31
N TYR A 4 63.61 -13.06 -20.07
CA TYR A 4 64.48 -13.42 -18.94
C TYR A 4 65.33 -12.24 -18.45
N SER A 5 64.90 -11.57 -17.36
CA SER A 5 65.79 -10.89 -16.39
C SER A 5 65.03 -10.60 -15.07
N PRO A 6 65.61 -10.86 -13.88
CA PRO A 6 64.90 -10.87 -12.59
C PRO A 6 64.89 -9.52 -11.85
N PRO A 7 64.00 -9.32 -10.85
CA PRO A 7 63.84 -8.05 -10.15
C PRO A 7 64.85 -7.88 -9.01
N PHE A 8 65.44 -6.69 -8.91
CA PHE A 8 66.22 -6.24 -7.76
C PHE A 8 65.30 -5.77 -6.62
N SER A 9 65.67 -6.12 -5.39
CA SER A 9 65.19 -5.58 -4.11
C SER A 9 66.42 -5.17 -3.25
N PRO A 10 66.27 -4.64 -2.02
CA PRO A 10 65.93 -3.25 -1.69
C PRO A 10 67.00 -2.57 -0.81
N THR A 11 67.12 -1.24 -0.81
CA THR A 11 67.92 -0.51 0.20
C THR A 11 67.31 0.82 0.64
N ALA A 12 66.97 0.84 1.94
CA ALA A 12 67.21 1.88 2.94
C ALA A 12 66.61 3.29 2.77
N TYR A 13 65.69 3.64 3.67
CA TYR A 13 65.63 4.85 4.53
C TYR A 13 64.55 4.51 5.59
N GLY A 14 64.73 4.53 6.91
CA GLY A 14 65.49 5.41 7.79
C GLY A 14 64.52 5.83 8.89
N SER A 15 64.50 5.11 10.01
CA SER A 15 63.59 5.32 11.15
C SER A 15 63.91 6.62 11.91
N PRO A 16 62.89 7.32 12.45
CA PRO A 16 63.09 8.10 13.67
C PRO A 16 62.21 7.55 14.80
N THR A 17 62.89 7.04 15.82
CA THR A 17 62.40 6.86 17.18
C THR A 17 62.12 8.24 17.81
N ILE A 18 60.91 8.44 18.36
CA ILE A 18 60.66 9.51 19.33
C ILE A 18 60.00 8.90 20.57
N SER A 19 60.59 9.26 21.71
CA SER A 19 60.38 8.79 23.08
C SER A 19 59.02 9.15 23.66
N TYR A 20 58.48 8.23 24.46
CA TYR A 20 57.37 8.48 25.38
C TYR A 20 57.78 9.43 26.51
N ALA A 21 57.09 10.57 26.62
CA ALA A 21 57.08 11.40 27.81
C ALA A 21 55.63 11.58 28.28
N ASN A 22 55.38 11.24 29.55
CA ASN A 22 54.13 11.49 30.27
C ASN A 22 53.80 12.99 30.29
N GLN A 23 52.55 13.37 29.96
CA GLN A 23 51.73 14.30 30.77
C GLN A 23 50.35 14.59 30.15
N SER A 24 49.36 14.65 31.06
CA SER A 24 48.04 15.31 30.98
C SER A 24 46.97 14.78 30.01
N THR A 25 45.93 14.21 30.63
CA THR A 25 44.53 14.15 30.20
C THR A 25 44.10 15.36 29.37
N PHE A 26 43.97 15.19 28.05
CA PHE A 26 43.11 16.02 27.22
C PHE A 26 41.75 15.32 27.12
N TYR A 27 40.77 15.84 27.85
CA TYR A 27 39.38 15.71 27.41
C TYR A 27 39.28 16.36 26.03
N PRO A 28 38.62 15.75 25.03
CA PRO A 28 38.25 16.51 23.84
C PRO A 28 37.35 17.64 24.31
N GLN A 29 37.78 18.89 24.11
CA GLN A 29 36.83 20.00 24.18
C GLN A 29 35.77 19.72 23.12
N ASP A 30 34.50 19.83 23.52
CA ASP A 30 33.37 19.79 22.60
C ASP A 30 33.70 20.72 21.41
N PRO A 31 33.64 20.24 20.16
CA PRO A 31 33.86 21.12 19.02
C PRO A 31 32.85 22.26 19.14
N ALA A 32 33.35 23.51 19.02
CA ALA A 32 32.50 24.68 19.00
C ALA A 32 31.34 24.44 18.01
N PRO A 33 30.08 24.78 18.37
CA PRO A 33 28.96 24.57 17.48
C PRO A 33 29.23 25.32 16.18
N ILE A 34 29.47 24.57 15.11
CA ILE A 34 29.49 25.12 13.76
C ILE A 34 28.12 25.75 13.57
N PRO A 35 28.02 27.04 13.20
CA PRO A 35 26.72 27.65 12.92
C PRO A 35 26.06 26.80 11.83
N VAL A 36 24.97 26.14 12.21
CA VAL A 36 24.13 25.42 11.26
C VAL A 36 23.51 26.52 10.42
N ASP A 37 23.86 26.58 9.13
CA ASP A 37 23.16 27.46 8.18
C ASP A 37 21.69 27.03 8.13
N ASP A 38 20.86 27.61 9.00
CA ASP A 38 19.42 27.40 9.09
C ASP A 38 18.68 27.81 7.78
N VAL A 39 19.39 28.43 6.83
CA VAL A 39 18.88 28.93 5.55
C VAL A 39 18.52 27.81 4.55
N GLN A 40 18.87 26.55 4.83
CA GLN A 40 18.60 25.42 3.92
C GLN A 40 17.38 24.56 4.31
N TYR A 41 16.73 24.86 5.44
CA TYR A 41 15.57 24.11 5.92
C TYR A 41 14.27 24.71 5.41
N ASP A 42 13.26 23.86 5.27
CA ASP A 42 11.92 24.28 4.91
C ASP A 42 11.24 25.00 6.09
N PRO A 43 11.05 26.34 6.03
CA PRO A 43 10.55 27.10 7.18
C PRO A 43 9.13 26.69 7.58
N ASN A 44 8.38 26.05 6.69
CA ASN A 44 6.99 25.67 6.91
C ASN A 44 6.82 24.32 7.60
N ILE A 45 7.90 23.59 7.87
CA ILE A 45 7.84 22.32 8.61
C ILE A 45 8.15 22.56 10.08
N HIS A 46 7.20 22.18 10.94
CA HIS A 46 7.32 22.27 12.39
C HIS A 46 8.56 21.52 12.90
N PRO A 47 9.27 22.03 13.92
CA PRO A 47 10.42 21.36 14.53
C PRO A 47 10.23 19.89 14.92
N TYR A 48 9.00 19.49 15.27
CA TYR A 48 8.63 18.11 15.59
C TYR A 48 8.90 17.12 14.46
N TRP A 49 8.63 17.51 13.22
CA TRP A 49 8.79 16.64 12.04
C TRP A 49 10.22 16.62 11.51
N ARG A 50 11.06 17.57 11.94
CA ARG A 50 12.49 17.64 11.55
C ARG A 50 13.15 16.30 11.85
N ASP A 51 13.86 15.78 10.85
CA ASP A 51 14.56 14.49 10.90
C ASP A 51 13.71 13.23 11.11
N ARG A 52 12.38 13.35 11.14
CA ARG A 52 11.43 12.22 11.13
C ARG A 52 10.92 11.94 9.71
N VAL A 53 10.76 12.99 8.92
CA VAL A 53 10.33 12.94 7.51
C VAL A 53 11.42 13.38 6.55
N VAL A 54 11.33 12.91 5.31
CA VAL A 54 12.18 13.35 4.20
C VAL A 54 11.91 14.83 3.89
N PRO A 55 12.95 15.65 3.58
CA PRO A 55 12.76 17.02 3.11
C PRO A 55 11.87 17.10 1.88
N ARG A 56 11.03 18.14 1.79
CA ARG A 56 10.18 18.39 0.61
C ARG A 56 11.04 18.64 -0.64
N PRO A 57 10.52 18.36 -1.85
CA PRO A 57 11.21 18.72 -3.10
C PRO A 57 11.65 20.19 -3.11
N GLY A 58 12.91 20.43 -3.48
CA GLY A 58 13.58 21.72 -3.44
C GLY A 58 14.40 21.99 -2.16
N PHE A 59 14.22 21.23 -1.08
CA PHE A 59 14.89 21.45 0.21
C PHE A 59 15.88 20.33 0.56
N LYS A 60 16.88 20.67 1.40
CA LYS A 60 17.90 19.73 1.90
C LYS A 60 17.59 19.28 3.33
N SER A 61 18.18 18.17 3.76
CA SER A 61 18.11 17.71 5.15
C SER A 61 19.06 18.50 6.05
N SER A 62 18.80 18.46 7.37
CA SER A 62 19.64 19.10 8.38
C SER A 62 21.01 18.44 8.48
N ARG A 63 22.06 19.27 8.58
CA ARG A 63 23.44 18.84 8.90
C ARG A 63 23.61 18.46 10.37
N ALA A 64 22.65 18.77 11.23
CA ALA A 64 22.70 18.53 12.67
C ALA A 64 21.51 17.68 13.12
N LEU A 65 21.78 16.42 13.52
CA LEU A 65 20.87 15.66 14.37
C LEU A 65 21.11 16.09 15.82
N GLY A 66 20.59 17.26 16.19
CA GLY A 66 20.36 17.53 17.61
C GLY A 66 19.16 16.71 18.07
N PRO A 67 19.16 16.09 19.27
CA PRO A 67 17.94 15.49 19.79
C PRO A 67 16.87 16.59 19.87
N THR A 68 15.77 16.43 19.12
CA THR A 68 14.52 17.10 19.49
C THR A 68 14.17 16.66 20.92
N PRO A 69 13.73 17.56 21.79
CA PRO A 69 13.51 17.30 23.21
C PRO A 69 12.24 16.45 23.42
N GLU A 70 12.24 15.21 22.97
CA GLU A 70 11.21 14.20 23.24
C GLU A 70 11.68 13.14 24.24
N SER A 71 12.77 13.40 24.96
CA SER A 71 12.74 13.03 26.37
C SER A 71 11.99 14.15 27.07
N SER A 72 10.72 13.92 27.38
CA SER A 72 10.13 14.54 28.55
C SER A 72 11.17 14.47 29.66
N ARG A 73 11.82 15.61 29.96
CA ARG A 73 12.36 15.83 31.28
C ARG A 73 11.15 15.62 32.18
N ILE A 74 11.06 14.46 32.81
CA ILE A 74 10.51 14.43 34.15
C ILE A 74 11.44 15.36 34.91
N VAL A 75 11.12 16.66 34.91
CA VAL A 75 11.66 17.58 35.87
C VAL A 75 11.04 17.10 37.17
N ILE A 76 11.75 16.19 37.84
CA ILE A 76 11.44 15.79 39.21
C ILE A 76 11.65 17.07 40.02
N LYS A 77 10.57 17.86 40.17
CA LYS A 77 10.56 19.09 40.98
C LYS A 77 10.64 18.79 42.48
N ASN A 78 10.78 17.53 42.89
CA ASN A 78 10.95 17.13 44.28
C ASN A 78 11.62 15.75 44.42
N PRO A 79 12.87 15.66 44.90
CA PRO A 79 13.56 14.40 45.17
C PRO A 79 12.86 13.51 46.22
N ASN A 80 11.88 14.04 46.96
CA ASN A 80 11.28 13.38 48.13
C ASN A 80 9.94 12.68 47.87
N LYS A 81 9.50 12.51 46.61
CA LYS A 81 8.28 11.76 46.26
C LYS A 81 8.53 10.45 45.49
N LEU A 82 9.69 9.82 45.69
CA LEU A 82 9.97 8.45 45.25
C LEU A 82 9.79 7.47 46.41
N ASN A 83 8.55 7.33 46.88
CA ASN A 83 8.13 6.23 47.75
C ASN A 83 6.62 6.02 47.56
N GLN A 84 6.24 5.58 46.37
CA GLN A 84 5.09 4.69 46.09
C GLN A 84 4.77 4.72 44.58
N SER A 85 4.55 3.52 44.03
CA SER A 85 4.04 3.17 42.70
C SER A 85 5.05 2.90 41.55
N SER A 86 4.80 1.77 40.87
CA SER A 86 5.45 1.18 39.69
C SER A 86 6.82 0.51 39.89
N LYS A 87 6.80 -0.70 40.46
CA LYS A 87 7.82 -1.73 40.20
C LYS A 87 7.76 -2.12 38.71
N GLN A 88 8.54 -1.46 37.86
CA GLN A 88 8.99 -2.10 36.62
C GLN A 88 9.96 -3.22 37.02
N GLN A 89 9.58 -4.46 36.77
CA GLN A 89 10.46 -5.62 36.92
C GLN A 89 11.57 -5.55 35.86
N LEU A 90 12.63 -4.80 36.18
CA LEU A 90 13.94 -5.00 35.59
C LEU A 90 14.50 -6.30 36.17
N LEU A 91 14.38 -7.40 35.44
CA LEU A 91 15.16 -8.60 35.75
C LEU A 91 16.64 -8.33 35.44
N PRO A 92 17.56 -8.67 36.35
CA PRO A 92 18.97 -8.36 36.17
C PRO A 92 19.65 -9.32 35.17
N PRO A 93 20.57 -8.84 34.30
CA PRO A 93 21.43 -9.74 33.55
C PRO A 93 22.54 -10.27 34.46
N ARG A 94 22.56 -11.59 34.69
CA ARG A 94 23.74 -12.30 35.24
C ARG A 94 24.29 -13.26 34.19
N SER A 95 25.30 -12.80 33.46
CA SER A 95 26.28 -13.68 32.85
C SER A 95 27.53 -12.87 32.48
N TYR A 96 28.55 -12.91 33.35
CA TYR A 96 29.97 -13.03 33.00
C TYR A 96 30.79 -13.12 34.30
N ALA A 97 31.28 -14.32 34.64
CA ALA A 97 32.61 -14.57 35.22
C ALA A 97 32.75 -16.06 35.56
N VAL A 98 33.66 -16.76 34.87
CA VAL A 98 34.18 -18.08 35.25
C VAL A 98 35.53 -17.91 35.95
N SER A 99 35.74 -18.74 36.99
CA SER A 99 36.96 -19.01 37.78
C SER A 99 37.30 -17.96 38.86
N LYS A 100 37.55 -18.33 40.12
CA LYS A 100 38.53 -19.29 40.66
C LYS A 100 38.12 -19.88 42.04
N LYS A 101 38.64 -21.08 42.35
CA LYS A 101 38.63 -21.75 43.67
C LYS A 101 39.36 -20.92 44.74
N GLN A 102 38.85 -20.91 45.98
CA GLN A 102 39.60 -21.27 47.21
C GLN A 102 38.72 -21.24 48.50
N SER A 103 38.79 -22.38 49.20
CA SER A 103 38.70 -22.69 50.64
C SER A 103 38.23 -21.70 51.72
N GLN A 104 37.41 -22.28 52.60
CA GLN A 104 37.39 -22.25 54.08
C GLN A 104 36.69 -21.12 54.88
N ASP A 105 35.73 -21.64 55.66
CA ASP A 105 35.36 -21.34 57.06
C ASP A 105 34.48 -20.13 57.43
N LYS A 106 33.27 -20.51 57.90
CA LYS A 106 32.53 -20.10 59.12
C LYS A 106 32.45 -18.61 59.47
N ASN A 107 31.22 -18.08 59.42
CA ASN A 107 30.46 -17.80 60.64
C ASN A 107 28.99 -17.46 60.36
N GLU A 108 28.13 -18.06 61.19
CA GLU A 108 26.68 -17.91 61.26
C GLU A 108 26.27 -16.50 61.72
N ILE A 109 25.20 -15.93 61.14
CA ILE A 109 24.12 -15.29 61.92
C ILE A 109 22.78 -15.61 61.23
N LYS A 110 21.91 -16.30 61.98
CA LYS A 110 20.53 -16.68 61.62
C LYS A 110 19.57 -15.50 61.79
N ALA A 111 18.68 -15.29 60.83
CA ALA A 111 17.39 -14.64 61.08
C ALA A 111 16.29 -15.18 60.12
N LYS A 112 15.51 -16.12 60.68
CA LYS A 112 14.12 -16.55 60.40
C LYS A 112 13.56 -16.49 58.97
N SER A 113 13.25 -17.70 58.48
CA SER A 113 12.33 -18.02 57.38
C SER A 113 10.89 -17.54 57.65
N PRO A 114 10.17 -17.25 56.56
CA PRO A 114 8.90 -17.93 56.30
C PRO A 114 8.96 -18.72 54.99
N ASP A 115 8.40 -19.92 55.05
CA ASP A 115 8.30 -20.90 53.99
C ASP A 115 7.58 -20.38 52.74
N SER A 116 8.22 -20.65 51.60
CA SER A 116 7.72 -20.87 50.23
C SER A 116 8.68 -20.23 49.24
N SER A 117 9.84 -20.88 49.06
CA SER A 117 10.58 -20.67 47.82
C SER A 117 9.69 -21.18 46.69
N PRO A 118 9.32 -20.35 45.68
CA PRO A 118 8.73 -20.89 44.48
C PRO A 118 9.78 -21.84 43.91
N THR A 119 9.44 -23.12 43.84
CA THR A 119 10.21 -24.10 43.11
C THR A 119 10.33 -23.54 41.71
N ILE A 120 11.53 -23.07 41.35
CA ILE A 120 11.82 -22.62 39.99
C ILE A 120 11.69 -23.89 39.14
N SER A 121 10.51 -24.01 38.51
CA SER A 121 10.26 -24.98 37.47
C SER A 121 11.44 -24.91 36.48
N ALA A 122 12.13 -26.04 36.28
CA ALA A 122 13.24 -26.18 35.36
C ALA A 122 12.83 -26.07 33.87
N LYS A 123 11.74 -25.35 33.57
CA LYS A 123 11.17 -25.12 32.22
C LYS A 123 11.07 -23.63 31.86
N HIS A 124 11.93 -22.77 32.38
CA HIS A 124 12.13 -21.47 31.71
C HIS A 124 13.01 -21.69 30.47
N GLY A 125 12.40 -22.22 29.41
CA GLY A 125 12.96 -22.06 28.07
C GLY A 125 13.08 -20.56 27.80
N LEU A 126 14.22 -20.15 27.24
CA LEU A 126 14.35 -18.80 26.69
C LEU A 126 13.16 -18.55 25.77
N ASP A 127 12.47 -17.42 25.93
CA ASP A 127 11.44 -17.04 24.97
C ASP A 127 12.15 -16.87 23.61
N ARG A 128 11.98 -17.85 22.72
CA ARG A 128 12.54 -17.84 21.35
C ARG A 128 12.11 -16.57 20.60
N TYR A 129 11.08 -15.90 21.09
CA TYR A 129 10.45 -14.72 20.54
C TYR A 129 10.93 -13.41 21.21
N ALA A 130 11.89 -13.41 22.15
CA ALA A 130 12.38 -12.17 22.77
C ALA A 130 13.10 -11.25 21.75
N PRO A 131 12.99 -9.90 21.86
CA PRO A 131 13.67 -8.97 20.97
C PRO A 131 15.19 -9.01 21.15
N SER A 132 15.95 -8.75 20.08
CA SER A 132 17.40 -8.69 20.13
C SER A 132 17.92 -7.56 21.01
N PHE A 133 18.92 -7.87 21.82
CA PHE A 133 19.57 -6.88 22.68
C PHE A 133 20.50 -5.98 21.86
N VAL A 134 20.25 -4.67 21.90
CA VAL A 134 21.08 -3.65 21.24
C VAL A 134 21.92 -2.90 22.29
N PRO A 135 23.26 -2.92 22.20
CA PRO A 135 24.13 -2.15 23.10
C PRO A 135 23.85 -0.65 23.08
N GLN A 136 23.94 0.00 24.26
CA GLN A 136 23.70 1.44 24.38
C GLN A 136 24.70 2.29 23.59
N SER A 137 25.95 1.83 23.44
CA SER A 137 26.98 2.54 22.65
C SER A 137 26.57 2.74 21.19
N LEU A 138 25.94 1.74 20.56
CA LEU A 138 25.42 1.86 19.20
C LEU A 138 24.26 2.87 19.14
N ARG A 139 23.34 2.80 20.11
CA ARG A 139 22.23 3.75 20.22
C ARG A 139 22.72 5.19 20.34
N ASN A 140 23.80 5.41 21.08
CA ASN A 140 24.41 6.72 21.24
C ASN A 140 25.01 7.23 19.91
N ILE A 141 25.68 6.36 19.14
CA ILE A 141 26.23 6.74 17.82
C ILE A 141 25.13 7.24 16.87
N GLN A 142 23.96 6.59 16.88
CA GLN A 142 22.84 7.01 16.03
C GLN A 142 22.34 8.43 16.36
N ARG A 143 22.49 8.85 17.62
CA ARG A 143 22.08 10.16 18.14
C ARG A 143 23.19 11.21 18.10
N ALA A 144 24.41 10.83 17.72
CA ALA A 144 25.55 11.74 17.72
C ALA A 144 25.55 12.67 16.49
N PHE A 145 26.10 13.88 16.68
CA PHE A 145 26.38 14.82 15.60
C PHE A 145 27.34 14.22 14.57
N TYR A 146 27.25 14.68 13.33
CA TYR A 146 28.11 14.26 12.23
C TYR A 146 28.36 15.41 11.27
N GLN A 147 29.39 15.25 10.46
CA GLN A 147 29.76 16.21 9.43
C GLN A 147 29.66 15.51 8.08
N LEU A 148 28.54 15.69 7.36
CA LEU A 148 28.48 15.38 5.94
C LEU A 148 27.46 16.24 5.19
N GLU A 149 27.71 16.40 3.90
CA GLU A 149 26.79 17.11 3.01
C GLU A 149 25.54 16.26 2.74
N PRO A 150 24.35 16.82 2.94
CA PRO A 150 23.10 16.14 2.66
C PRO A 150 22.95 15.83 1.17
N LEU A 151 22.09 14.87 0.82
CA LEU A 151 21.79 14.61 -0.59
C LEU A 151 21.31 15.88 -1.30
N PRO A 152 21.56 16.02 -2.61
CA PRO A 152 20.95 17.08 -3.39
C PRO A 152 19.42 17.01 -3.27
N PRO A 153 18.74 18.17 -3.20
CA PRO A 153 17.29 18.21 -3.08
C PRO A 153 16.65 17.53 -4.30
N VAL A 154 15.54 16.83 -4.09
CA VAL A 154 14.71 16.34 -5.20
C VAL A 154 14.17 17.57 -5.93
N PRO A 155 14.30 17.67 -7.26
CA PRO A 155 13.72 18.80 -7.98
C PRO A 155 12.19 18.81 -7.82
N ARG A 156 11.59 20.00 -7.80
CA ARG A 156 10.13 20.13 -7.89
C ARG A 156 9.68 19.66 -9.28
N PHE A 157 8.59 18.91 -9.34
CA PHE A 157 8.03 18.39 -10.58
C PHE A 157 6.51 18.61 -10.60
N PRO A 158 5.94 19.19 -11.67
CA PRO A 158 6.62 19.76 -12.84
C PRO A 158 7.57 20.91 -12.47
N PRO A 159 8.50 21.30 -13.36
CA PRO A 159 9.39 22.43 -13.11
C PRO A 159 8.60 23.69 -12.78
N PRO A 160 9.02 24.53 -11.81
CA PRO A 160 8.25 25.72 -11.37
C PRO A 160 7.92 26.71 -12.49
N ASN A 161 8.70 26.74 -13.56
CA ASN A 161 8.47 27.58 -14.73
C ASN A 161 7.47 27.00 -15.74
N TYR A 162 6.97 25.77 -15.55
CA TYR A 162 6.04 25.14 -16.50
C TYR A 162 4.76 25.99 -16.68
N SER A 163 4.12 26.38 -15.58
CA SER A 163 2.89 27.19 -15.60
C SER A 163 3.12 28.57 -16.22
N SER A 164 4.30 29.16 -16.00
CA SER A 164 4.68 30.46 -16.59
C SER A 164 4.79 30.45 -18.11
N THR A 165 4.81 29.28 -18.76
CA THR A 165 4.84 29.18 -20.23
C THR A 165 3.49 29.51 -20.90
N PHE A 166 2.39 29.50 -20.15
CA PHE A 166 1.04 29.73 -20.70
C PHE A 166 0.13 30.56 -19.79
N LEU A 167 0.38 30.64 -18.49
CA LEU A 167 -0.40 31.48 -17.58
C LEU A 167 0.06 32.93 -17.57
N LEU A 168 -0.89 33.81 -17.27
CA LEU A 168 -0.62 35.19 -16.93
C LEU A 168 0.04 35.26 -15.53
N PRO A 169 1.04 36.12 -15.30
CA PRO A 169 1.81 36.11 -14.05
C PRO A 169 0.96 36.24 -12.77
N HIS A 170 -0.15 36.98 -12.80
CA HIS A 170 -1.04 37.15 -11.65
C HIS A 170 -2.00 35.98 -11.42
N LEU A 171 -2.12 35.05 -12.38
CA LEU A 171 -2.91 33.81 -12.24
C LEU A 171 -2.08 32.65 -11.69
N THR A 172 -0.77 32.84 -11.49
CA THR A 172 0.10 31.83 -10.89
C THR A 172 -0.16 31.77 -9.39
N GLU A 173 -0.75 30.69 -8.92
CA GLU A 173 -0.92 30.40 -7.49
C GLU A 173 0.17 29.41 -7.04
N GLU A 174 1.00 29.79 -6.07
CA GLU A 174 1.82 28.83 -5.31
C GLU A 174 1.15 28.57 -3.97
N LYS A 175 0.79 27.31 -3.71
CA LYS A 175 0.27 26.88 -2.41
C LYS A 175 1.25 25.95 -1.74
N GLU A 176 1.51 26.21 -0.47
CA GLU A 176 2.39 25.36 0.32
C GLU A 176 1.58 24.39 1.19
N PRO A 177 1.95 23.10 1.24
CA PRO A 177 1.29 22.14 2.11
C PRO A 177 1.39 22.53 3.58
N GLN A 178 0.25 22.45 4.30
CA GLN A 178 0.16 22.81 5.71
C GLN A 178 0.23 21.61 6.65
N LEU A 179 0.07 20.39 6.14
CA LEU A 179 0.05 19.14 6.94
C LEU A 179 1.14 19.07 8.02
N LEU A 180 2.37 19.50 7.72
CA LEU A 180 3.51 19.38 8.63
C LEU A 180 3.86 20.69 9.34
N SER A 181 3.00 21.72 9.26
CA SER A 181 3.21 23.03 9.89
C SER A 181 3.03 23.02 11.41
N LYS A 182 2.40 21.98 11.95
CA LYS A 182 2.14 21.75 13.38
C LYS A 182 2.45 20.30 13.75
N PRO A 183 2.75 19.98 15.02
CA PRO A 183 2.82 18.59 15.47
C PRO A 183 1.43 17.92 15.38
N PRO A 184 1.36 16.58 15.36
CA PRO A 184 0.11 15.85 15.35
C PRO A 184 -0.68 16.20 16.64
N PRO A 185 -1.98 16.49 16.54
CA PRO A 185 -2.79 16.85 17.71
C PRO A 185 -2.95 15.67 18.67
N PRO A 186 -3.14 15.91 19.98
CA PRO A 186 -3.54 14.87 20.91
C PRO A 186 -4.90 14.28 20.52
N SER A 187 -5.18 13.05 20.95
CA SER A 187 -6.31 12.21 20.50
C SER A 187 -7.75 12.74 20.79
N ASP A 188 -7.95 14.00 21.21
CA ASP A 188 -9.25 14.52 21.65
C ASP A 188 -9.76 15.74 20.83
N GLU A 189 -11.08 15.74 20.58
CA GLU A 189 -11.89 16.61 19.71
C GLU A 189 -11.58 16.57 18.20
N LYS A 190 -12.08 15.53 17.53
CA LYS A 190 -12.13 15.43 16.07
C LYS A 190 -13.37 16.11 15.53
N LYS A 191 -13.23 16.79 14.38
CA LYS A 191 -14.37 17.35 13.67
C LYS A 191 -15.14 16.23 12.93
N PRO A 192 -16.48 16.31 12.85
CA PRO A 192 -17.24 15.38 12.04
C PRO A 192 -16.87 15.54 10.55
N LEU A 193 -17.08 14.48 9.76
CA LEU A 193 -16.89 14.55 8.32
C LEU A 193 -18.08 15.30 7.68
N GLU A 194 -17.98 16.63 7.64
CA GLU A 194 -19.00 17.54 7.10
C GLU A 194 -18.38 18.53 6.09
N PRO A 195 -19.17 19.12 5.17
CA PRO A 195 -18.66 20.04 4.16
C PRO A 195 -17.86 21.24 4.71
N ASN A 196 -18.31 21.80 5.84
CA ASN A 196 -17.76 23.01 6.46
C ASN A 196 -16.48 22.78 7.29
N CYS A 197 -16.16 21.52 7.62
CA CYS A 197 -14.97 21.14 8.37
C CYS A 197 -14.21 19.98 7.72
N TYR A 198 -14.30 19.88 6.39
CA TYR A 198 -13.76 18.76 5.63
C TYR A 198 -12.23 18.63 5.76
N HIS A 199 -11.51 19.77 5.73
CA HIS A 199 -10.06 19.78 5.93
C HIS A 199 -9.67 19.52 7.38
N GLU A 200 -10.40 20.10 8.32
CA GLU A 200 -10.20 19.93 9.76
C GLU A 200 -10.48 18.50 10.23
N HIS A 201 -11.29 17.74 9.49
CA HIS A 201 -11.50 16.32 9.71
C HIS A 201 -10.28 15.48 9.25
N TRP A 202 -9.87 15.62 7.99
CA TRP A 202 -8.83 14.75 7.40
C TRP A 202 -7.40 15.11 7.77
N SER A 203 -7.06 16.39 7.96
CA SER A 203 -5.67 16.82 8.19
C SER A 203 -5.06 16.19 9.45
N PRO A 204 -5.74 16.16 10.62
CA PRO A 204 -5.25 15.44 11.81
C PRO A 204 -5.04 13.94 11.60
N ILE A 205 -5.93 13.30 10.83
CA ILE A 205 -5.90 11.85 10.55
C ILE A 205 -4.67 11.52 9.68
N LEU A 206 -4.40 12.34 8.66
CA LEU A 206 -3.19 12.22 7.84
C LEU A 206 -1.91 12.46 8.66
N GLN A 207 -1.91 13.42 9.59
CA GLN A 207 -0.79 13.64 10.51
C GLN A 207 -0.55 12.41 11.40
N ALA A 208 -1.59 11.79 11.94
CA ALA A 208 -1.49 10.59 12.77
C ALA A 208 -0.90 9.40 11.99
N GLU A 209 -1.29 9.20 10.72
CA GLU A 209 -0.69 8.17 9.86
C GLU A 209 0.80 8.43 9.61
N VAL A 210 1.18 9.67 9.28
CA VAL A 210 2.59 10.05 9.08
C VAL A 210 3.39 9.86 10.38
N ASP A 211 2.83 10.23 11.54
CA ASP A 211 3.47 10.06 12.83
C ASP A 211 3.71 8.58 13.17
N CYS A 212 2.70 7.74 12.96
CA CYS A 212 2.79 6.29 13.16
C CYS A 212 3.88 5.68 12.27
N LEU A 213 3.91 6.02 10.97
CA LEU A 213 4.96 5.58 10.05
C LEU A 213 6.35 6.02 10.55
N CYS A 214 6.49 7.27 11.01
CA CYS A 214 7.76 7.77 11.56
C CYS A 214 8.19 7.01 12.82
N ALA A 215 7.25 6.69 13.72
CA ALA A 215 7.51 5.89 14.90
C ALA A 215 7.94 4.45 14.55
N GLN A 216 7.26 3.82 13.58
CA GLN A 216 7.63 2.50 13.05
C GLN A 216 9.06 2.50 12.48
N ARG A 217 9.47 3.56 11.74
CA ARG A 217 10.84 3.68 11.23
C ARG A 217 11.88 3.87 12.32
N SER A 218 11.54 4.67 13.32
CA SER A 218 12.41 4.92 14.48
C SER A 218 12.66 3.65 15.29
N ASN A 219 11.70 2.73 15.29
CA ASN A 219 11.84 1.41 15.92
C ASN A 219 12.56 0.38 15.03
N THR A 220 12.70 0.65 13.74
CA THR A 220 13.32 -0.27 12.77
C THR A 220 14.73 0.19 12.37
N VAL A 221 15.60 0.35 13.36
CA VAL A 221 17.02 0.68 13.13
C VAL A 221 17.82 -0.59 12.96
N LEU A 222 18.59 -0.69 11.89
CA LEU A 222 19.51 -1.80 11.65
C LEU A 222 20.88 -1.47 12.26
N TRP A 223 21.40 -2.39 13.06
CA TRP A 223 22.63 -2.17 13.82
C TRP A 223 23.76 -3.05 13.27
N LYS A 224 24.95 -2.46 13.07
CA LYS A 224 26.16 -3.16 12.59
C LYS A 224 25.99 -3.86 11.24
N VAL A 225 25.30 -3.22 10.31
CA VAL A 225 25.09 -3.69 8.95
C VAL A 225 26.43 -3.73 8.21
N LYS A 226 26.86 -4.90 7.76
CA LYS A 226 28.08 -5.10 6.97
C LYS A 226 27.81 -5.86 5.68
N ASP A 227 27.27 -7.08 5.82
CA ASP A 227 27.14 -8.02 4.68
C ASP A 227 25.86 -7.75 3.86
N ASP A 228 24.91 -7.01 4.42
CA ASP A 228 23.60 -6.73 3.83
C ASP A 228 23.57 -5.50 2.93
N LEU A 229 24.58 -4.62 2.99
CA LEU A 229 24.74 -3.48 2.10
C LEU A 229 25.76 -3.81 1.01
N LYS A 230 25.31 -3.84 -0.25
CA LYS A 230 26.14 -4.20 -1.39
C LYS A 230 26.03 -3.16 -2.48
N LEU A 231 27.12 -2.89 -3.17
CA LEU A 231 27.08 -2.10 -4.40
C LEU A 231 26.53 -2.97 -5.53
N THR A 232 25.49 -2.49 -6.22
CA THR A 232 24.86 -3.21 -7.34
C THR A 232 25.22 -2.62 -8.69
N GLN A 233 25.19 -1.29 -8.84
CA GLN A 233 25.56 -0.62 -10.09
C GLN A 233 26.40 0.62 -9.84
N TRP A 234 27.72 0.52 -10.08
CA TRP A 234 28.63 1.65 -9.91
C TRP A 234 28.26 2.85 -10.76
N LYS A 235 28.05 2.67 -12.07
CA LYS A 235 27.74 3.80 -13.00
C LYS A 235 26.43 4.53 -12.65
N ARG A 236 25.51 3.88 -11.92
CA ARG A 236 24.23 4.46 -11.48
C ARG A 236 24.19 4.87 -10.01
N GLN A 237 25.30 4.75 -9.29
CA GLN A 237 25.38 5.05 -7.85
C GLN A 237 24.36 4.24 -7.03
N GLU A 238 24.13 3.00 -7.45
CA GLU A 238 23.08 2.13 -6.92
C GLU A 238 23.66 1.10 -5.96
N PHE A 239 23.04 0.99 -4.79
CA PHE A 239 23.37 0.03 -3.74
C PHE A 239 22.13 -0.76 -3.37
N SER A 240 22.27 -2.03 -2.99
CA SER A 240 21.21 -2.84 -2.41
C SER A 240 21.41 -2.97 -0.91
N LEU A 241 20.33 -2.85 -0.15
CA LEU A 241 20.29 -3.11 1.29
C LEU A 241 19.23 -4.18 1.60
N VAL A 242 19.64 -5.25 2.27
CA VAL A 242 18.69 -6.22 2.85
C VAL A 242 18.05 -5.62 4.09
N VAL A 243 16.71 -5.63 4.17
CA VAL A 243 15.97 -5.08 5.30
C VAL A 243 15.09 -6.18 5.91
N PRO A 244 15.32 -6.59 7.17
CA PRO A 244 14.46 -7.53 7.88
C PRO A 244 12.98 -7.10 7.85
N GLY A 245 12.09 -8.05 7.55
CA GLY A 245 10.64 -7.82 7.50
C GLY A 245 10.09 -7.07 6.30
N LEU A 246 10.94 -6.44 5.47
CA LEU A 246 10.49 -5.75 4.25
C LEU A 246 9.61 -6.63 3.35
N ARG A 247 9.87 -7.93 3.42
CA ARG A 247 9.07 -8.99 2.81
C ARG A 247 7.57 -8.86 3.18
N GLU A 248 7.25 -8.74 4.46
CA GLU A 248 5.88 -8.54 4.96
C GLU A 248 5.40 -7.10 4.86
N ASN A 249 6.04 -6.29 4.02
CA ASN A 249 5.77 -4.87 3.92
C ASN A 249 6.00 -4.12 5.25
N HIS A 250 6.86 -4.66 6.13
CA HIS A 250 7.13 -4.09 7.45
C HIS A 250 8.63 -4.14 7.82
N PRO A 251 9.36 -3.01 7.85
CA PRO A 251 8.83 -1.66 7.80
C PRO A 251 8.42 -1.31 6.37
N ARG A 252 7.38 -0.51 6.22
CA ARG A 252 6.80 -0.14 4.93
C ARG A 252 7.72 0.80 4.15
N LEU A 253 8.76 0.31 3.48
CA LEU A 253 9.67 1.11 2.63
C LEU A 253 9.11 1.30 1.21
N GLU A 254 9.04 2.56 0.79
CA GLU A 254 8.57 2.99 -0.52
C GLU A 254 9.62 3.84 -1.24
N ALA A 255 9.46 4.00 -2.56
CA ALA A 255 10.34 4.86 -3.34
C ALA A 255 10.25 6.31 -2.83
N GLY A 256 11.39 6.99 -2.76
CA GLY A 256 11.49 8.34 -2.23
C GLY A 256 11.81 8.43 -0.74
N ASP A 257 11.62 7.36 0.04
CA ASP A 257 12.09 7.28 1.44
C ASP A 257 13.60 7.53 1.52
N LEU A 258 14.06 8.05 2.66
CA LEU A 258 15.48 8.36 2.89
C LEU A 258 16.08 7.41 3.91
N VAL A 259 17.28 6.94 3.62
CA VAL A 259 18.08 6.03 4.43
C VAL A 259 19.30 6.80 4.94
N LYS A 260 19.45 6.89 6.26
CA LYS A 260 20.63 7.46 6.91
C LYS A 260 21.55 6.33 7.35
N MET A 261 22.81 6.37 6.90
CA MET A 261 23.82 5.35 7.17
C MET A 261 24.95 5.98 7.99
N ARG A 262 25.16 5.54 9.23
CA ARG A 262 26.23 6.00 10.12
C ARG A 262 27.35 4.99 10.15
N GLN A 263 28.56 5.38 9.73
CA GLN A 263 29.69 4.45 9.74
C GLN A 263 30.12 4.15 11.18
N VAL A 264 30.30 2.87 11.48
CA VAL A 264 30.79 2.36 12.76
C VAL A 264 32.02 1.49 12.55
N VAL A 265 32.91 1.49 13.54
CA VAL A 265 34.12 0.67 13.53
C VAL A 265 34.16 -0.15 14.82
N ALA A 266 34.52 -1.43 14.71
CA ALA A 266 34.68 -2.31 15.85
C ALA A 266 35.89 -1.87 16.70
N ALA A 267 35.71 -1.84 18.02
CA ALA A 267 36.78 -1.51 18.95
C ALA A 267 37.84 -2.62 19.02
N GLN A 268 39.10 -2.24 19.24
CA GLN A 268 40.19 -3.20 19.45
C GLN A 268 40.04 -4.00 20.75
N ASN A 269 39.30 -3.48 21.74
CA ASN A 269 38.97 -4.19 22.99
C ASN A 269 37.44 -4.25 23.20
N PRO A 270 36.79 -5.39 22.90
CA PRO A 270 35.32 -5.51 22.90
C PRO A 270 34.66 -5.43 24.28
N HIS A 271 35.42 -5.50 25.38
CA HIS A 271 34.90 -5.69 26.73
C HIS A 271 34.43 -4.39 27.43
N ILE A 272 34.75 -3.21 26.88
CA ILE A 272 34.40 -1.90 27.48
C ILE A 272 33.37 -1.19 26.60
N GLU A 273 33.73 -0.91 25.35
CA GLU A 273 32.82 -0.40 24.32
C GLU A 273 33.12 -1.11 23.00
N PRO A 274 32.20 -1.94 22.48
CA PRO A 274 32.53 -2.80 21.34
C PRO A 274 32.58 -2.07 19.99
N PHE A 275 32.06 -0.84 19.90
CA PHE A 275 31.97 -0.07 18.65
C PHE A 275 32.09 1.43 18.92
N PHE A 276 32.77 2.15 18.01
CA PHE A 276 32.83 3.61 17.99
C PHE A 276 32.34 4.16 16.65
N GLY A 277 31.71 5.34 16.66
CA GLY A 277 31.31 6.05 15.44
C GLY A 277 32.49 6.84 14.87
N THR A 278 32.63 6.86 13.55
CA THR A 278 33.72 7.61 12.89
C THR A 278 33.39 9.09 12.68
N GLY A 279 32.14 9.49 12.93
CA GLY A 279 31.60 10.80 12.56
C GLY A 279 31.15 10.90 11.10
N VAL A 280 31.39 9.86 10.29
CA VAL A 280 30.99 9.78 8.87
C VAL A 280 29.55 9.25 8.76
N ALA A 281 28.74 9.90 7.94
CA ALA A 281 27.37 9.50 7.64
C ALA A 281 26.98 9.76 6.18
N PHE A 282 26.14 8.91 5.63
CA PHE A 282 25.62 9.05 4.27
C PHE A 282 24.11 9.09 4.28
N GLU A 283 23.54 9.79 3.31
CA GLU A 283 22.12 9.75 3.01
C GLU A 283 21.94 9.06 1.66
N ALA A 284 20.98 8.15 1.60
CA ALA A 284 20.62 7.45 0.39
C ALA A 284 19.10 7.52 0.18
N ARG A 285 18.66 7.55 -1.08
CA ARG A 285 17.23 7.55 -1.41
C ARG A 285 16.80 6.18 -1.87
N VAL A 286 15.68 5.68 -1.37
CA VAL A 286 15.07 4.44 -1.87
C VAL A 286 14.59 4.68 -3.29
N ILE A 287 15.13 3.94 -4.25
CA ILE A 287 14.73 3.97 -5.67
C ILE A 287 13.59 2.99 -5.89
N VAL A 288 13.78 1.75 -5.41
CA VAL A 288 12.82 0.67 -5.56
C VAL A 288 12.92 -0.29 -4.37
N SER A 289 11.74 -0.75 -3.94
CA SER A 289 11.60 -1.78 -2.91
C SER A 289 11.28 -3.11 -3.57
N GLN A 290 12.23 -4.03 -3.59
CA GLN A 290 12.04 -5.40 -4.05
C GLN A 290 11.59 -6.28 -2.89
N LYS A 291 10.33 -6.06 -2.47
CA LYS A 291 9.72 -6.74 -1.31
C LYS A 291 9.88 -8.26 -1.36
N ARG A 292 9.80 -8.87 -2.55
CA ARG A 292 9.99 -10.33 -2.74
C ARG A 292 11.37 -10.82 -2.30
N GLU A 293 12.41 -10.03 -2.56
CA GLU A 293 13.79 -10.38 -2.22
C GLU A 293 14.14 -9.95 -0.79
N GLY A 294 13.36 -9.01 -0.21
CA GLY A 294 13.68 -8.38 1.07
C GLY A 294 14.79 -7.34 0.93
N VAL A 295 14.92 -6.76 -0.27
CA VAL A 295 15.98 -5.82 -0.63
C VAL A 295 15.36 -4.49 -1.05
N VAL A 296 15.97 -3.38 -0.61
CA VAL A 296 15.76 -2.06 -1.21
C VAL A 296 16.97 -1.64 -2.02
N HIS A 297 16.74 -1.04 -3.19
CA HIS A 297 17.80 -0.38 -3.94
C HIS A 297 17.82 1.10 -3.63
N LEU A 298 19.03 1.61 -3.47
CA LEU A 298 19.35 2.90 -2.88
C LEU A 298 20.22 3.68 -3.85
N TYR A 299 19.88 4.95 -4.06
CA TYR A 299 20.72 5.92 -4.75
C TYR A 299 21.57 6.68 -3.73
N CYS A 300 22.90 6.57 -3.82
CA CYS A 300 23.83 7.20 -2.88
C CYS A 300 25.11 7.72 -3.55
N PRO A 301 25.08 8.92 -4.17
CA PRO A 301 26.24 9.54 -4.80
C PRO A 301 27.41 9.75 -3.84
N THR A 302 27.14 10.24 -2.63
CA THR A 302 28.16 10.62 -1.65
C THR A 302 28.94 9.42 -1.12
N LEU A 303 28.29 8.25 -0.99
CA LEU A 303 28.99 7.01 -0.64
C LEU A 303 29.88 6.52 -1.79
N GLN A 304 29.43 6.65 -3.05
CA GLN A 304 30.29 6.34 -4.20
C GLN A 304 31.54 7.23 -4.22
N GLU A 305 31.38 8.53 -4.06
CA GLU A 305 32.49 9.49 -4.05
C GLU A 305 33.47 9.17 -2.91
N TYR A 306 32.95 8.84 -1.73
CA TYR A 306 33.78 8.40 -0.61
C TYR A 306 34.58 7.13 -0.95
N ILE A 307 33.97 6.16 -1.62
CA ILE A 307 34.67 4.94 -2.08
C ILE A 307 35.75 5.29 -3.13
N GLN A 308 35.46 6.20 -4.07
CA GLN A 308 36.42 6.68 -5.07
C GLN A 308 37.66 7.30 -4.43
N ASN A 309 37.45 8.14 -3.41
CA ASN A 309 38.51 8.91 -2.78
C ASN A 309 39.35 8.09 -1.80
N TYR A 310 38.71 7.21 -1.01
CA TYR A 310 39.40 6.49 0.08
C TYR A 310 39.69 5.01 -0.21
N PHE A 311 39.08 4.44 -1.25
CA PHE A 311 39.23 3.04 -1.63
C PHE A 311 39.52 2.90 -3.14
N SER A 312 40.49 3.67 -3.65
CA SER A 312 40.80 3.79 -5.09
C SER A 312 40.99 2.46 -5.82
N GLY A 313 41.62 1.46 -5.18
CA GLY A 313 41.76 0.11 -5.75
C GLY A 313 40.43 -0.60 -5.98
N ILE A 314 39.48 -0.46 -5.04
CA ILE A 314 38.12 -0.98 -5.17
C ILE A 314 37.38 -0.20 -6.26
N ALA A 315 37.48 1.13 -6.27
CA ALA A 315 36.83 1.98 -7.26
C ALA A 315 37.29 1.67 -8.70
N LEU A 316 38.59 1.45 -8.92
CA LEU A 316 39.15 1.06 -10.22
C LEU A 316 38.59 -0.29 -10.69
N TYR A 317 38.54 -1.29 -9.80
CA TYR A 317 37.96 -2.60 -10.09
C TYR A 317 36.47 -2.51 -10.49
N LEU A 318 35.69 -1.72 -9.75
CA LEU A 318 34.25 -1.53 -9.98
C LEU A 318 33.94 -0.71 -11.25
N ALA A 319 34.85 0.17 -11.66
CA ALA A 319 34.72 0.93 -12.90
C ALA A 319 34.99 0.07 -14.14
N GLN A 320 35.87 -0.93 -14.03
CA GLN A 320 36.29 -1.81 -15.13
C GLN A 320 35.36 -3.02 -15.32
N THR A 321 34.71 -3.48 -14.25
CA THR A 321 33.72 -4.55 -14.32
C THR A 321 32.34 -3.95 -14.62
N ASP A 322 31.61 -4.48 -15.60
CA ASP A 322 30.25 -4.00 -15.94
C ASP A 322 29.19 -4.35 -14.87
N ASN A 323 29.59 -4.46 -13.59
CA ASN A 323 28.74 -4.55 -12.40
C ASN A 323 27.57 -5.54 -12.50
N HIS A 324 27.85 -6.78 -12.91
CA HIS A 324 26.84 -7.85 -12.88
C HIS A 324 26.80 -8.63 -11.55
N ILE A 325 27.77 -8.43 -10.63
CA ILE A 325 27.85 -9.14 -9.36
C ILE A 325 27.86 -8.13 -8.20
N PRO A 326 26.93 -8.23 -7.23
CA PRO A 326 26.92 -7.36 -6.06
C PRO A 326 28.25 -7.42 -5.28
N PHE A 327 28.87 -6.26 -5.05
CA PHE A 327 30.15 -6.16 -4.33
C PHE A 327 29.93 -5.74 -2.88
N GLN A 328 30.55 -6.46 -1.94
CA GLN A 328 30.46 -6.16 -0.52
C GLN A 328 31.48 -5.09 -0.11
N LEU A 329 31.01 -4.04 0.56
CA LEU A 329 31.86 -2.96 1.04
C LEU A 329 32.60 -3.36 2.33
N PRO A 330 33.86 -2.94 2.54
CA PRO A 330 34.61 -3.14 3.78
C PRO A 330 34.19 -2.14 4.87
N LEU A 331 32.91 -1.77 4.93
CA LEU A 331 32.35 -0.74 5.80
C LEU A 331 31.23 -1.35 6.65
N ILE A 332 31.05 -0.83 7.86
CA ILE A 332 29.98 -1.25 8.78
C ILE A 332 29.14 -0.03 9.11
N PHE A 333 27.81 -0.18 9.10
CA PHE A 333 26.88 0.93 9.30
C PHE A 333 25.83 0.64 10.39
N ASN A 334 25.40 1.68 11.10
CA ASN A 334 24.05 1.74 11.66
C ASN A 334 23.15 2.43 10.64
N ILE A 335 21.95 1.89 10.40
CA ILE A 335 21.06 2.36 9.35
C ILE A 335 19.69 2.69 9.93
N SER A 336 19.19 3.89 9.66
CA SER A 336 17.83 4.33 10.00
C SER A 336 17.09 4.85 8.77
N PHE A 337 15.77 4.93 8.87
CA PHE A 337 14.88 5.29 7.78
C PHE A 337 14.06 6.54 8.14
N LEU A 338 13.82 7.41 7.16
CA LEU A 338 12.93 8.56 7.25
C LEU A 338 11.79 8.39 6.25
N VAL A 339 10.59 8.79 6.68
CA VAL A 339 9.36 8.61 5.89
C VAL A 339 9.23 9.70 4.83
N ASN A 340 8.99 9.32 3.58
CA ASN A 340 8.57 10.26 2.56
C ASN A 340 7.11 10.70 2.79
N ALA A 341 6.92 11.82 3.51
CA ALA A 341 5.59 12.36 3.80
C ALA A 341 4.96 13.11 2.60
N HIS A 342 5.64 13.19 1.45
CA HIS A 342 5.17 13.97 0.31
C HIS A 342 3.78 13.55 -0.20
N PRO A 343 3.45 12.25 -0.41
CA PRO A 343 2.11 11.85 -0.85
C PRO A 343 1.00 12.32 0.10
N PHE A 344 1.24 12.28 1.42
CA PHE A 344 0.28 12.76 2.43
C PHE A 344 0.12 14.28 2.38
N CYS A 345 1.21 15.02 2.12
CA CYS A 345 1.13 16.46 1.89
C CYS A 345 0.30 16.80 0.65
N LEU A 346 0.39 16.00 -0.41
CA LEU A 346 -0.45 16.18 -1.62
C LEU A 346 -1.93 15.91 -1.31
N MET A 347 -2.22 14.87 -0.53
CA MET A 347 -3.58 14.58 -0.04
C MET A 347 -4.14 15.76 0.78
N ASP A 348 -3.35 16.31 1.71
CA ASP A 348 -3.75 17.45 2.53
C ASP A 348 -4.06 18.71 1.70
N VAL A 349 -3.21 19.03 0.71
CA VAL A 349 -3.44 20.15 -0.21
C VAL A 349 -4.72 19.93 -1.03
N ALA A 350 -4.92 18.73 -1.57
CA ALA A 350 -6.13 18.42 -2.32
C ALA A 350 -7.39 18.52 -1.45
N VAL A 351 -7.35 18.02 -0.22
CA VAL A 351 -8.45 18.14 0.74
C VAL A 351 -8.71 19.61 1.09
N ALA A 352 -7.69 20.44 1.29
CA ALA A 352 -7.84 21.87 1.58
C ALA A 352 -8.50 22.62 0.41
N ASP A 353 -8.09 22.33 -0.82
CA ASP A 353 -8.69 22.91 -2.02
C ASP A 353 -10.15 22.47 -2.21
N ILE A 354 -10.45 21.20 -1.92
CA ILE A 354 -11.80 20.66 -1.94
C ILE A 354 -12.65 21.27 -0.82
N SER A 355 -12.11 21.46 0.38
CA SER A 355 -12.78 22.16 1.49
C SER A 355 -13.13 23.59 1.09
N SER A 356 -12.21 24.29 0.42
CA SER A 356 -12.46 25.63 -0.14
C SER A 356 -13.58 25.61 -1.18
N ALA A 357 -13.62 24.59 -2.04
CA ALA A 357 -14.69 24.41 -3.03
C ALA A 357 -16.04 24.05 -2.40
N LEU A 358 -16.06 23.24 -1.32
CA LEU A 358 -17.27 22.88 -0.57
C LEU A 358 -17.90 24.09 0.13
N ASN A 359 -17.09 25.04 0.59
CA ASN A 359 -17.53 26.26 1.27
C ASN A 359 -18.02 27.37 0.33
N VAL A 360 -18.03 27.15 -0.99
CA VAL A 360 -18.60 28.10 -1.95
C VAL A 360 -20.13 28.09 -1.82
N GLU A 361 -20.68 29.16 -1.25
CA GLU A 361 -22.13 29.37 -1.04
C GLU A 361 -22.89 29.57 -2.36
N THR A 362 -23.20 28.45 -3.02
CA THR A 362 -24.02 28.43 -4.23
C THR A 362 -25.09 27.35 -4.13
N GLU A 363 -26.28 27.60 -4.67
CA GLU A 363 -27.38 26.63 -4.69
C GLU A 363 -27.02 25.35 -5.50
N ASN A 364 -25.97 25.39 -6.32
CA ASN A 364 -25.56 24.33 -7.25
C ASN A 364 -24.06 24.00 -7.15
N ASN A 365 -23.56 23.81 -5.92
CA ASN A 365 -22.17 23.39 -5.68
C ASN A 365 -21.95 21.95 -6.18
N LEU A 366 -21.12 21.77 -7.22
CA LEU A 366 -20.86 20.45 -7.83
C LEU A 366 -20.05 19.56 -6.87
N THR A 367 -19.02 20.12 -6.24
CA THR A 367 -18.15 19.42 -5.30
C THR A 367 -18.94 18.86 -4.12
N ALA A 368 -19.90 19.62 -3.58
CA ALA A 368 -20.80 19.17 -2.53
C ALA A 368 -21.70 18.01 -2.99
N ARG A 369 -22.24 18.07 -4.22
CA ARG A 369 -23.01 16.97 -4.81
C ARG A 369 -22.16 15.73 -5.07
N TRP A 370 -20.85 15.88 -5.24
CA TRP A 370 -19.93 14.75 -5.40
C TRP A 370 -19.58 14.06 -4.10
N LEU A 371 -19.21 14.81 -3.07
CA LEU A 371 -18.70 14.25 -1.82
C LEU A 371 -19.79 14.03 -0.76
N PHE A 372 -20.87 14.80 -0.82
CA PHE A 372 -21.98 14.77 0.12
C PHE A 372 -23.35 14.73 -0.57
N PRO A 373 -23.56 13.86 -1.58
CA PRO A 373 -24.83 13.81 -2.31
C PRO A 373 -26.01 13.56 -1.37
N THR A 374 -27.10 14.28 -1.61
CA THR A 374 -28.39 14.07 -0.95
C THR A 374 -29.47 13.74 -1.96
N VAL A 375 -30.54 13.07 -1.51
CA VAL A 375 -31.72 12.78 -2.34
C VAL A 375 -32.33 14.09 -2.87
N LYS A 376 -32.40 15.12 -2.03
CA LYS A 376 -32.90 16.46 -2.43
C LYS A 376 -32.07 17.06 -3.57
N ASN A 377 -30.74 16.99 -3.51
CA ASN A 377 -29.90 17.50 -4.59
C ASN A 377 -30.13 16.73 -5.89
N PHE A 378 -30.27 15.41 -5.81
CA PHE A 378 -30.51 14.57 -6.99
C PHE A 378 -31.86 14.88 -7.65
N LEU A 379 -32.92 15.07 -6.85
CA LEU A 379 -34.25 15.44 -7.36
C LEU A 379 -34.30 16.84 -7.97
N ASN A 380 -33.57 17.79 -7.38
CA ASN A 380 -33.50 19.17 -7.89
C ASN A 380 -32.68 19.29 -9.20
N PHE A 381 -31.75 18.36 -9.44
CA PHE A 381 -30.87 18.36 -10.61
C PHE A 381 -30.89 17.00 -11.30
N PRO A 382 -31.99 16.59 -11.95
CA PRO A 382 -32.11 15.25 -12.52
C PRO A 382 -31.08 15.00 -13.65
N PRO A 383 -30.71 13.73 -13.90
CA PRO A 383 -29.76 13.40 -14.96
C PRO A 383 -30.28 13.84 -16.33
N ARG A 384 -29.44 14.55 -17.11
CA ARG A 384 -29.80 15.12 -18.41
C ARG A 384 -29.30 14.23 -19.56
N ARG A 385 -30.14 13.94 -20.54
CA ARG A 385 -29.72 13.22 -21.75
C ARG A 385 -28.87 14.14 -22.64
N ILE A 386 -27.82 13.60 -23.24
CA ILE A 386 -26.96 14.33 -24.17
C ILE A 386 -27.69 14.48 -25.52
N PRO A 387 -27.90 15.72 -26.05
CA PRO A 387 -28.74 15.98 -27.21
C PRO A 387 -28.32 15.29 -28.51
N ASP A 388 -27.00 15.24 -28.80
CA ASP A 388 -26.45 14.70 -30.06
C ASP A 388 -26.14 13.19 -30.00
N ALA A 389 -26.55 12.52 -28.92
CA ALA A 389 -26.28 11.12 -28.77
C ALA A 389 -27.26 10.29 -29.63
N ASN A 390 -26.76 9.74 -30.75
CA ASN A 390 -27.50 8.81 -31.63
C ASN A 390 -28.30 7.79 -30.81
N ASN A 391 -29.47 7.37 -31.30
CA ASN A 391 -30.43 6.49 -30.60
C ASN A 391 -29.92 5.06 -30.28
N GLY A 392 -28.62 4.78 -30.41
CA GLY A 392 -27.99 3.54 -29.98
C GLY A 392 -26.47 3.66 -29.92
N LEU A 393 -25.87 3.03 -28.90
CA LEU A 393 -24.42 2.86 -28.80
C LEU A 393 -23.95 1.74 -29.73
N ARG A 394 -22.82 1.95 -30.42
CA ARG A 394 -22.15 0.91 -31.19
C ARG A 394 -21.09 0.25 -30.32
N TRP A 395 -21.41 -0.90 -29.75
CA TRP A 395 -20.54 -1.64 -28.84
C TRP A 395 -19.23 -2.04 -29.51
N ASN A 396 -18.09 -1.69 -28.88
CA ASN A 396 -16.78 -2.17 -29.31
C ASN A 396 -16.57 -3.60 -28.81
N ASP A 397 -16.90 -3.84 -27.54
CA ASP A 397 -16.95 -5.16 -26.96
C ASP A 397 -18.37 -5.77 -27.07
N LYS A 398 -18.51 -6.80 -27.90
CA LYS A 398 -19.79 -7.46 -28.17
C LYS A 398 -20.24 -8.42 -27.06
N ASP A 399 -19.33 -8.81 -26.17
CA ASP A 399 -19.58 -9.79 -25.12
C ASP A 399 -19.99 -9.13 -23.79
N LEU A 400 -20.30 -7.83 -23.79
CA LEU A 400 -20.85 -7.15 -22.63
C LEU A 400 -22.25 -7.68 -22.31
N ASN A 401 -22.51 -7.90 -21.03
CA ASN A 401 -23.85 -8.25 -20.56
C ASN A 401 -24.74 -7.01 -20.33
N GLU A 402 -26.00 -7.24 -20.03
CA GLU A 402 -26.99 -6.16 -19.88
C GLU A 402 -26.70 -5.21 -18.70
N GLU A 403 -26.14 -5.69 -17.59
CA GLU A 403 -25.75 -4.83 -16.46
C GLU A 403 -24.62 -3.88 -16.86
N GLN A 404 -23.62 -4.41 -17.58
CA GLN A 404 -22.48 -3.64 -18.09
C GLN A 404 -22.93 -2.64 -19.16
N LYS A 405 -23.75 -3.08 -20.13
CA LYS A 405 -24.32 -2.20 -21.16
C LYS A 405 -25.18 -1.11 -20.55
N SER A 406 -25.99 -1.43 -19.56
CA SER A 406 -26.82 -0.46 -18.85
C SER A 406 -25.97 0.60 -18.15
N ALA A 407 -24.89 0.19 -17.46
CA ALA A 407 -23.95 1.11 -16.84
C ALA A 407 -23.29 2.04 -17.89
N VAL A 408 -22.73 1.47 -18.96
CA VAL A 408 -22.08 2.23 -20.04
C VAL A 408 -23.07 3.19 -20.71
N THR A 409 -24.29 2.72 -21.01
CA THR A 409 -25.35 3.53 -21.62
C THR A 409 -25.77 4.69 -20.71
N SER A 410 -25.85 4.41 -19.41
CA SER A 410 -26.20 5.41 -18.40
C SER A 410 -25.15 6.51 -18.32
N ILE A 411 -23.86 6.16 -18.36
CA ILE A 411 -22.75 7.12 -18.27
C ILE A 411 -22.56 7.85 -19.60
N ALA A 412 -22.50 7.15 -20.72
CA ALA A 412 -22.13 7.76 -22.01
C ALA A 412 -23.20 8.67 -22.60
N LEU A 413 -24.49 8.42 -22.30
CA LEU A 413 -25.62 9.17 -22.90
C LEU A 413 -26.23 10.21 -21.96
N ARG A 414 -25.75 10.34 -20.71
CA ARG A 414 -26.32 11.25 -19.73
C ARG A 414 -25.25 12.01 -18.95
N GLN A 415 -25.59 13.23 -18.57
CA GLN A 415 -24.87 14.02 -17.59
C GLN A 415 -25.52 13.81 -16.22
N TRP A 416 -24.76 13.27 -15.29
CA TRP A 416 -25.13 13.00 -13.91
C TRP A 416 -24.77 14.19 -13.01
N PRO A 417 -25.68 14.57 -12.08
CA PRO A 417 -25.45 15.63 -11.09
C PRO A 417 -24.56 15.19 -9.91
N VAL A 418 -24.41 13.88 -9.74
CA VAL A 418 -23.76 13.17 -8.64
C VAL A 418 -22.86 12.09 -9.23
N PRO A 419 -21.93 11.51 -8.45
CA PRO A 419 -21.04 10.48 -8.95
C PRO A 419 -21.82 9.25 -9.43
N PHE A 420 -21.40 8.66 -10.56
CA PHE A 420 -21.93 7.36 -10.98
C PHE A 420 -21.07 6.24 -10.39
N LEU A 421 -21.66 5.36 -9.59
CA LEU A 421 -20.92 4.30 -8.89
C LEU A 421 -21.06 2.94 -9.59
N ILE A 422 -19.95 2.32 -9.96
CA ILE A 422 -19.92 0.95 -10.46
C ILE A 422 -19.34 0.04 -9.37
N SER A 423 -20.17 -0.87 -8.86
CA SER A 423 -19.73 -1.91 -7.93
C SER A 423 -19.72 -3.26 -8.63
N GLY A 424 -18.67 -4.03 -8.43
CA GLY A 424 -18.58 -5.36 -9.01
C GLY A 424 -17.56 -6.23 -8.29
N PRO A 425 -17.90 -7.46 -7.91
CA PRO A 425 -16.95 -8.41 -7.35
C PRO A 425 -15.84 -8.80 -8.34
N ALA A 426 -14.92 -9.64 -7.88
CA ALA A 426 -13.89 -10.18 -8.75
C ALA A 426 -14.49 -11.07 -9.84
N GLY A 427 -14.08 -10.89 -11.09
CA GLY A 427 -14.60 -11.68 -12.20
C GLY A 427 -15.91 -11.18 -12.83
N THR A 428 -16.42 -10.01 -12.43
CA THR A 428 -17.64 -9.42 -13.04
C THR A 428 -17.39 -8.44 -14.19
N GLY A 429 -16.11 -8.24 -14.54
CA GLY A 429 -15.72 -7.44 -15.71
C GLY A 429 -15.65 -5.93 -15.49
N LYS A 430 -15.49 -5.44 -14.25
CA LYS A 430 -15.32 -4.00 -13.92
C LYS A 430 -14.46 -3.20 -14.91
N THR A 431 -13.18 -3.58 -15.07
CA THR A 431 -12.24 -2.91 -15.97
C THR A 431 -12.67 -3.00 -17.45
N LYS A 432 -13.38 -4.06 -17.85
CA LYS A 432 -13.95 -4.18 -19.21
C LYS A 432 -15.08 -3.17 -19.41
N THR A 433 -15.95 -2.99 -18.40
CA THR A 433 -16.98 -1.94 -18.38
C THR A 433 -16.38 -0.54 -18.44
N ILE A 434 -15.32 -0.25 -17.68
CA ILE A 434 -14.65 1.08 -17.70
C ILE A 434 -14.02 1.37 -19.06
N VAL A 435 -13.33 0.40 -19.66
CA VAL A 435 -12.74 0.55 -21.00
C VAL A 435 -13.81 0.85 -22.05
N GLU A 436 -14.92 0.10 -22.05
CA GLU A 436 -16.03 0.41 -22.97
C GLU A 436 -16.62 1.80 -22.68
N THR A 437 -16.78 2.17 -21.41
CA THR A 437 -17.30 3.48 -21.00
C THR A 437 -16.47 4.61 -21.60
N VAL A 438 -15.13 4.54 -21.52
CA VAL A 438 -14.22 5.52 -22.14
C VAL A 438 -14.47 5.61 -23.65
N LEU A 439 -14.52 4.49 -24.35
CA LEU A 439 -14.72 4.47 -25.80
C LEU A 439 -16.08 5.04 -26.21
N GLN A 440 -17.15 4.74 -25.46
CA GLN A 440 -18.48 5.27 -25.75
C GLN A 440 -18.60 6.76 -25.42
N ILE A 441 -17.98 7.24 -24.34
CA ILE A 441 -17.89 8.69 -24.08
C ILE A 441 -17.22 9.40 -25.26
N LEU A 442 -16.05 8.93 -25.70
CA LEU A 442 -15.31 9.55 -26.80
C LEU A 442 -16.06 9.53 -28.14
N ALA A 443 -16.91 8.52 -28.36
CA ALA A 443 -17.72 8.36 -29.56
C ALA A 443 -18.97 9.24 -29.55
N VAL A 444 -19.62 9.40 -28.38
CA VAL A 444 -20.84 10.20 -28.21
C VAL A 444 -20.52 11.68 -28.04
N GLN A 445 -19.39 12.00 -27.42
CA GLN A 445 -18.99 13.35 -27.06
C GLN A 445 -17.63 13.67 -27.70
N PRO A 446 -17.61 14.28 -28.91
CA PRO A 446 -16.36 14.58 -29.63
C PRO A 446 -15.39 15.48 -28.84
N ASP A 447 -15.94 16.40 -28.04
CA ASP A 447 -15.17 17.34 -27.22
C ASP A 447 -14.78 16.77 -25.84
N ALA A 448 -15.09 15.50 -25.55
CA ALA A 448 -14.72 14.90 -24.28
C ALA A 448 -13.20 14.79 -24.11
N CYS A 449 -12.70 15.35 -23.01
CA CYS A 449 -11.40 15.07 -22.43
C CYS A 449 -11.58 14.33 -21.10
N ILE A 450 -10.90 13.20 -20.97
CA ILE A 450 -11.08 12.22 -19.90
C ILE A 450 -9.79 12.12 -19.08
N LEU A 451 -9.91 12.35 -17.76
CA LEU A 451 -8.89 11.94 -16.79
C LEU A 451 -9.26 10.54 -16.26
N LEU A 452 -8.43 9.55 -16.54
CA LEU A 452 -8.65 8.16 -16.14
C LEU A 452 -7.59 7.74 -15.10
N CYS A 453 -8.05 7.50 -13.87
CA CYS A 453 -7.18 7.22 -12.74
C CYS A 453 -7.41 5.82 -12.15
N ALA A 454 -6.43 5.38 -11.37
CA ALA A 454 -6.57 4.32 -10.37
C ALA A 454 -5.56 4.57 -9.23
N PRO A 455 -5.79 4.10 -8.00
CA PRO A 455 -4.86 4.31 -6.89
C PRO A 455 -3.44 3.74 -7.11
N SER A 456 -3.30 2.72 -7.98
CA SER A 456 -2.01 2.09 -8.24
C SER A 456 -1.53 2.19 -9.69
N ASN A 457 -0.22 2.39 -9.87
CA ASN A 457 0.43 2.40 -11.18
C ASN A 457 0.13 1.13 -12.02
N PRO A 458 0.20 -0.11 -11.49
CA PRO A 458 -0.17 -1.30 -12.25
C PRO A 458 -1.63 -1.34 -12.72
N ALA A 459 -2.58 -0.80 -11.95
CA ALA A 459 -3.99 -0.71 -12.36
C ALA A 459 -4.15 0.25 -13.55
N THR A 460 -3.48 1.41 -13.50
CA THR A 460 -3.48 2.38 -14.62
C THR A 460 -2.86 1.81 -15.89
N ASP A 461 -1.77 1.04 -15.76
CA ASP A 461 -1.12 0.40 -16.89
C ASP A 461 -2.04 -0.68 -17.51
N THR A 462 -2.82 -1.38 -16.68
CA THR A 462 -3.81 -2.37 -17.15
C THR A 462 -4.93 -1.72 -17.96
N LEU A 463 -5.43 -0.56 -17.52
CA LEU A 463 -6.40 0.24 -18.28
C LEU A 463 -5.81 0.67 -19.63
N LEU A 464 -4.60 1.22 -19.62
CA LEU A 464 -3.91 1.67 -20.83
C LEU A 464 -3.66 0.52 -21.82
N LEU A 465 -3.24 -0.66 -21.33
CA LEU A 465 -3.04 -1.86 -22.13
C LEU A 465 -4.30 -2.32 -22.86
N ARG A 466 -5.48 -2.10 -22.27
CA ARG A 466 -6.77 -2.43 -22.89
C ARG A 466 -7.23 -1.37 -23.89
N LEU A 467 -6.91 -0.10 -23.65
CA LEU A 467 -7.27 1.02 -24.54
C LEU A 467 -6.33 1.17 -25.74
N ARG A 468 -5.08 0.69 -25.66
CA ARG A 468 -4.02 0.92 -26.66
C ARG A 468 -4.36 0.50 -28.10
N ASN A 469 -5.28 -0.46 -28.25
CA ASN A 469 -5.66 -0.97 -29.59
C ASN A 469 -6.73 -0.08 -30.23
N SER A 470 -7.42 0.73 -29.43
CA SER A 470 -8.52 1.60 -29.86
C SER A 470 -8.11 3.07 -29.96
N LEU A 471 -7.07 3.50 -29.22
CA LEU A 471 -6.60 4.89 -29.16
C LEU A 471 -5.15 5.01 -29.63
N LYS A 472 -4.85 6.10 -30.35
CA LYS A 472 -3.50 6.39 -30.84
C LYS A 472 -2.65 7.12 -29.79
N PRO A 473 -1.31 7.08 -29.90
CA PRO A 473 -0.42 7.88 -29.06
C PRO A 473 -0.70 9.38 -29.07
N SER A 474 -1.31 9.93 -30.13
CA SER A 474 -1.69 11.35 -30.19
C SER A 474 -2.99 11.68 -29.44
N GLU A 475 -3.75 10.66 -29.04
CA GLU A 475 -5.07 10.81 -28.40
C GLU A 475 -5.02 10.46 -26.91
N MET A 476 -4.06 9.62 -26.50
CA MET A 476 -3.95 9.09 -25.15
C MET A 476 -2.53 9.27 -24.59
N LEU A 477 -2.43 9.82 -23.38
CA LEU A 477 -1.18 10.02 -22.62
C LEU A 477 -1.19 9.17 -21.35
N ARG A 478 -0.08 8.50 -21.04
CA ARG A 478 0.23 7.94 -19.73
C ARG A 478 1.17 8.90 -18.99
N LEU A 479 0.60 9.65 -18.04
CA LEU A 479 1.34 10.65 -17.25
C LEU A 479 1.94 10.00 -15.99
N ASN A 480 3.26 9.88 -15.94
CA ASN A 480 3.99 9.26 -14.84
C ASN A 480 4.75 10.31 -14.02
N ASP A 481 4.92 10.07 -12.72
CA ASP A 481 5.92 10.77 -11.92
C ASP A 481 7.33 10.64 -12.52
N HIS A 482 8.11 11.71 -12.39
CA HIS A 482 9.48 11.82 -12.86
C HIS A 482 10.43 10.78 -12.26
N GLY A 483 10.15 10.34 -11.04
CA GLY A 483 10.90 9.31 -10.32
C GLY A 483 10.54 7.88 -10.71
N ARG A 484 9.50 7.66 -11.53
CA ARG A 484 9.07 6.29 -11.90
C ARG A 484 10.12 5.61 -12.82
N PRO A 485 10.64 4.43 -12.46
CA PRO A 485 11.59 3.71 -13.31
C PRO A 485 10.97 3.18 -14.61
N PHE A 486 11.67 3.31 -15.75
CA PHE A 486 11.17 2.84 -17.06
C PHE A 486 10.84 1.34 -17.10
N ASN A 487 11.62 0.51 -16.41
CA ASN A 487 11.42 -0.96 -16.37
C ASN A 487 10.14 -1.36 -15.60
N HIS A 488 9.53 -0.45 -14.84
CA HIS A 488 8.25 -0.67 -14.19
C HIS A 488 7.05 -0.33 -15.08
N VAL A 489 7.29 0.21 -16.27
CA VAL A 489 6.26 0.44 -17.29
C VAL A 489 6.38 -0.65 -18.35
N PRO A 490 5.31 -1.39 -18.70
CA PRO A 490 5.35 -2.35 -19.79
C PRO A 490 5.84 -1.68 -21.08
N SER A 491 6.81 -2.28 -21.77
CA SER A 491 7.47 -1.67 -22.95
C SER A 491 6.51 -1.20 -24.04
N LYS A 492 5.40 -1.92 -24.23
CA LYS A 492 4.33 -1.58 -25.19
C LYS A 492 3.59 -0.27 -24.86
N LEU A 493 3.75 0.25 -23.64
CA LEU A 493 3.12 1.49 -23.18
C LEU A 493 4.03 2.71 -23.29
N LEU A 494 5.34 2.53 -23.48
CA LEU A 494 6.29 3.66 -23.54
C LEU A 494 5.96 4.65 -24.66
N GLN A 495 5.37 4.19 -25.76
CA GLN A 495 4.91 5.05 -26.85
C GLN A 495 3.77 6.01 -26.47
N PHE A 496 3.09 5.77 -25.35
CA PHE A 496 2.05 6.64 -24.80
C PHE A 496 2.59 7.51 -23.65
N CYS A 497 3.87 7.42 -23.31
CA CYS A 497 4.49 8.23 -22.27
C CYS A 497 5.24 9.40 -22.90
N TYR A 498 5.34 10.50 -22.17
CA TYR A 498 6.25 11.59 -22.51
C TYR A 498 7.58 11.41 -21.77
N ILE A 499 8.68 11.40 -22.51
CA ILE A 499 10.04 11.24 -21.99
C ILE A 499 10.81 12.52 -22.28
N ASP A 500 11.28 13.18 -21.23
CA ASP A 500 12.18 14.31 -21.35
C ASP A 500 13.54 13.81 -21.85
N SER A 501 13.94 14.28 -23.03
CA SER A 501 15.18 13.85 -23.68
C SER A 501 16.44 14.42 -23.00
N ALA A 502 16.34 15.55 -22.31
CA ALA A 502 17.47 16.15 -21.61
C ALA A 502 17.80 15.39 -20.33
N GLU A 503 16.76 14.94 -19.60
CA GLU A 503 16.94 14.23 -18.33
C GLU A 503 16.87 12.70 -18.47
N ASN A 504 16.39 12.19 -19.61
CA ASN A 504 16.10 10.78 -19.83
C ASN A 504 15.21 10.19 -18.73
N LYS A 505 14.12 10.89 -18.43
CA LYS A 505 13.12 10.56 -17.41
C LYS A 505 11.72 10.84 -17.92
N PHE A 506 10.70 10.32 -17.24
CA PHE A 506 9.33 10.73 -17.54
C PHE A 506 9.16 12.22 -17.26
N GLY A 507 8.43 12.89 -18.14
CA GLY A 507 8.17 14.32 -18.04
C GLY A 507 6.71 14.66 -18.30
N ILE A 508 6.40 15.94 -18.21
CA ILE A 508 5.12 16.50 -18.64
C ILE A 508 5.29 17.10 -20.05
N PRO A 509 4.40 16.79 -21.01
CA PRO A 509 4.43 17.43 -22.32
C PRO A 509 4.28 18.95 -22.22
N PRO A 510 4.79 19.73 -23.20
CA PRO A 510 4.49 21.17 -23.27
C PRO A 510 2.98 21.41 -23.25
N PHE A 511 2.53 22.51 -22.64
CA PHE A 511 1.10 22.80 -22.41
C PHE A 511 0.22 22.58 -23.65
N ARG A 512 0.64 23.11 -24.81
CA ARG A 512 -0.10 22.98 -26.08
C ARG A 512 -0.25 21.53 -26.53
N GLU A 513 0.70 20.67 -26.23
CA GLU A 513 0.62 19.24 -26.53
C GLU A 513 -0.26 18.51 -25.51
N LEU A 514 -0.07 18.81 -24.21
CA LEU A 514 -0.87 18.24 -23.13
C LEU A 514 -2.38 18.44 -23.36
N MET A 515 -2.78 19.64 -23.76
CA MET A 515 -4.19 19.99 -24.02
C MET A 515 -4.80 19.32 -25.28
N LYS A 516 -4.00 18.63 -26.11
CA LYS A 516 -4.52 17.89 -27.29
C LYS A 516 -4.95 16.46 -26.97
N TYR A 517 -4.42 15.89 -25.89
CA TYR A 517 -4.78 14.53 -25.50
C TYR A 517 -6.24 14.49 -25.06
N ARG A 518 -7.00 13.52 -25.57
CA ARG A 518 -8.40 13.31 -25.19
C ARG A 518 -8.52 12.39 -23.97
N VAL A 519 -7.50 11.59 -23.70
CA VAL A 519 -7.45 10.70 -22.53
C VAL A 519 -6.09 10.84 -21.87
N VAL A 520 -6.07 11.27 -20.61
CA VAL A 520 -4.86 11.24 -19.77
C VAL A 520 -5.05 10.19 -18.69
N VAL A 521 -4.09 9.26 -18.60
CA VAL A 521 -4.11 8.14 -17.67
C VAL A 521 -2.98 8.26 -16.67
N CYS A 522 -3.29 8.32 -15.38
CA CYS A 522 -2.32 8.47 -14.29
C CYS A 522 -2.77 7.79 -13.01
N SER A 523 -1.85 7.57 -12.05
CA SER A 523 -2.30 7.17 -10.72
C SER A 523 -3.01 8.34 -10.02
N CYS A 524 -3.77 8.08 -8.96
CA CYS A 524 -4.43 9.16 -8.21
C CYS A 524 -3.41 10.18 -7.67
N VAL A 525 -2.28 9.71 -7.13
CA VAL A 525 -1.19 10.59 -6.67
C VAL A 525 -0.53 11.34 -7.83
N ASP A 526 -0.25 10.67 -8.96
CA ASP A 526 0.35 11.31 -10.14
C ASP A 526 -0.55 12.41 -10.74
N ALA A 527 -1.87 12.36 -10.51
CA ALA A 527 -2.78 13.42 -10.97
C ALA A 527 -2.40 14.80 -10.37
N ASN A 528 -1.68 14.83 -9.25
CA ASN A 528 -1.14 16.06 -8.67
C ASN A 528 -0.20 16.81 -9.64
N ILE A 529 0.45 16.10 -10.58
CA ILE A 529 1.27 16.73 -11.62
C ILE A 529 0.45 17.78 -12.39
N LEU A 530 -0.85 17.52 -12.62
CA LEU A 530 -1.75 18.46 -13.30
C LEU A 530 -2.14 19.64 -12.40
N THR A 531 -2.29 19.42 -11.09
CA THR A 531 -2.55 20.47 -10.11
C THR A 531 -1.37 21.44 -10.03
N GLU A 532 -0.16 20.92 -9.84
CA GLU A 532 1.08 21.70 -9.78
C GLU A 532 1.41 22.36 -11.13
N ALA A 533 1.07 21.71 -12.24
CA ALA A 533 1.15 22.30 -13.58
C ALA A 533 0.11 23.41 -13.83
N GLN A 534 -0.77 23.68 -12.86
CA GLN A 534 -1.88 24.63 -12.99
C GLN A 534 -2.83 24.30 -14.15
N CYS A 535 -2.97 23.01 -14.47
CA CYS A 535 -3.84 22.46 -15.50
C CYS A 535 -5.15 21.91 -14.91
N THR A 536 -5.71 22.57 -13.89
CA THR A 536 -7.02 22.22 -13.32
C THR A 536 -8.15 22.94 -14.06
N ASN A 537 -9.38 22.43 -13.98
CA ASN A 537 -10.53 23.11 -14.60
C ASN A 537 -10.71 24.54 -14.07
N ARG A 538 -10.57 24.75 -12.75
CA ARG A 538 -10.67 26.11 -12.16
C ARG A 538 -9.65 27.06 -12.75
N THR A 539 -8.38 26.65 -12.88
CA THR A 539 -7.33 27.52 -13.43
C THR A 539 -7.51 27.75 -14.93
N LEU A 540 -7.81 26.69 -15.70
CA LEU A 540 -7.95 26.80 -17.16
C LEU A 540 -9.19 27.62 -17.57
N MET A 541 -10.30 27.48 -16.85
CA MET A 541 -11.51 28.28 -17.09
C MET A 541 -11.28 29.76 -16.75
N ARG A 542 -10.61 30.05 -15.63
CA ARG A 542 -10.22 31.43 -15.29
C ARG A 542 -9.33 32.05 -16.35
N LEU A 543 -8.35 31.30 -16.86
CA LEU A 543 -7.48 31.74 -17.95
C LEU A 543 -8.30 32.04 -19.23
N GLU A 544 -9.23 31.16 -19.61
CA GLU A 544 -10.12 31.38 -20.76
C GLU A 544 -10.98 32.63 -20.57
N ASP A 545 -11.62 32.80 -19.41
CA ASP A 545 -12.47 33.95 -19.10
C ASP A 545 -11.68 35.28 -19.17
N GLU A 546 -10.45 35.32 -18.64
CA GLU A 546 -9.61 36.52 -18.71
C GLU A 546 -9.12 36.85 -20.12
N ILE A 547 -8.70 35.83 -20.89
CA ILE A 547 -8.28 36.01 -22.28
C ILE A 547 -9.46 36.51 -23.11
N MET A 548 -10.64 35.88 -23.00
CA MET A 548 -11.83 36.27 -23.74
C MET A 548 -12.32 37.66 -23.34
N GLY A 549 -12.29 37.99 -22.04
CA GLY A 549 -12.60 39.33 -21.54
C GLY A 549 -11.66 40.41 -22.08
N SER A 550 -10.39 40.08 -22.29
CA SER A 550 -9.38 40.99 -22.84
C SER A 550 -9.50 41.18 -24.35
N ILE A 551 -9.82 40.11 -25.09
CA ILE A 551 -10.02 40.17 -26.55
C ILE A 551 -11.34 40.86 -26.91
N HIS A 552 -12.39 40.66 -26.10
CA HIS A 552 -13.74 41.17 -26.35
C HIS A 552 -14.29 42.03 -25.19
N PRO A 553 -13.67 43.18 -24.85
CA PRO A 553 -14.00 43.96 -23.66
C PRO A 553 -15.42 44.55 -23.66
N HIS A 554 -16.00 44.78 -24.84
CA HIS A 554 -17.34 45.36 -25.02
C HIS A 554 -18.41 44.32 -25.34
N SER A 555 -18.08 43.01 -25.33
CA SER A 555 -19.08 41.97 -25.60
C SER A 555 -20.09 41.90 -24.47
N THR A 556 -21.35 42.16 -24.78
CA THR A 556 -22.49 42.00 -23.87
C THR A 556 -22.87 40.53 -23.70
N THR A 557 -22.47 39.65 -24.63
CA THR A 557 -22.67 38.20 -24.58
C THR A 557 -21.33 37.52 -24.31
N ARG A 558 -21.10 37.09 -23.06
CA ARG A 558 -19.95 36.24 -22.71
C ARG A 558 -20.36 34.78 -22.82
N THR A 559 -19.76 34.04 -23.76
CA THR A 559 -19.84 32.57 -23.73
C THR A 559 -19.08 32.08 -22.50
N PRO A 560 -19.70 31.26 -21.63
CA PRO A 560 -19.03 30.78 -20.43
C PRO A 560 -17.86 29.88 -20.80
N ALA A 561 -16.72 30.05 -20.11
CA ALA A 561 -15.61 29.12 -20.20
C ALA A 561 -16.07 27.69 -19.93
N LYS A 562 -15.52 26.74 -20.68
CA LYS A 562 -15.90 25.33 -20.58
C LYS A 562 -14.83 24.57 -19.81
N PRO A 563 -15.20 23.58 -18.98
CA PRO A 563 -14.21 22.72 -18.34
C PRO A 563 -13.44 21.96 -19.42
N HIS A 564 -12.10 21.93 -19.29
CA HIS A 564 -11.26 21.09 -20.13
C HIS A 564 -11.49 19.61 -19.78
N TRP A 565 -11.31 19.25 -18.51
CA TRP A 565 -11.58 17.90 -18.01
C TRP A 565 -13.08 17.69 -17.86
N THR A 566 -13.66 16.99 -18.82
CA THR A 566 -15.11 16.73 -18.86
C THR A 566 -15.52 15.50 -18.04
N HIS A 567 -14.61 14.53 -17.88
CA HIS A 567 -14.89 13.29 -17.16
C HIS A 567 -13.69 12.88 -16.30
N LEU A 568 -13.97 12.42 -15.09
CA LEU A 568 -13.05 11.72 -14.20
C LEU A 568 -13.58 10.31 -13.97
N LEU A 569 -12.81 9.30 -14.39
CA LEU A 569 -13.09 7.89 -14.11
C LEU A 569 -11.99 7.35 -13.19
N ILE A 570 -12.36 6.76 -12.06
CA ILE A 570 -11.41 6.10 -11.15
C ILE A 570 -11.75 4.62 -11.07
N ASP A 571 -10.90 3.74 -11.63
CA ASP A 571 -11.00 2.29 -11.43
C ASP A 571 -10.30 1.89 -10.13
N GLU A 572 -10.71 0.76 -9.56
CA GLU A 572 -10.23 0.29 -8.26
C GLU A 572 -10.32 1.36 -7.14
N ALA A 573 -11.33 2.25 -7.21
CA ALA A 573 -11.54 3.36 -6.29
C ALA A 573 -11.71 2.93 -4.82
N ALA A 574 -12.07 1.66 -4.57
CA ALA A 574 -12.13 1.08 -3.23
C ALA A 574 -10.75 0.97 -2.54
N GLN A 575 -9.66 0.96 -3.31
CA GLN A 575 -8.29 0.77 -2.80
C GLN A 575 -7.63 2.07 -2.35
N GLY A 576 -8.13 3.23 -2.77
CA GLY A 576 -7.58 4.54 -2.43
C GLY A 576 -8.34 5.19 -1.28
N SER A 577 -7.64 5.87 -0.39
CA SER A 577 -8.29 6.64 0.69
C SER A 577 -9.05 7.83 0.10
N GLU A 578 -10.03 8.34 0.81
CA GLU A 578 -10.75 9.53 0.35
C GLU A 578 -9.82 10.74 0.08
N PRO A 579 -8.86 11.08 0.97
CA PRO A 579 -7.88 12.13 0.67
C PRO A 579 -7.03 11.87 -0.58
N GLU A 580 -6.72 10.60 -0.91
CA GLU A 580 -6.02 10.26 -2.15
C GLU A 580 -6.88 10.50 -3.39
N LEU A 581 -8.16 10.10 -3.35
CA LEU A 581 -9.11 10.33 -4.45
C LEU A 581 -9.44 11.82 -4.62
N CYS A 582 -9.30 12.63 -3.57
CA CYS A 582 -9.42 14.09 -3.67
C CYS A 582 -8.40 14.71 -4.64
N ILE A 583 -7.21 14.11 -4.82
CA ILE A 583 -6.18 14.63 -5.73
C ILE A 583 -6.70 14.75 -7.18
N PRO A 584 -7.14 13.67 -7.85
CA PRO A 584 -7.71 13.80 -9.19
C PRO A 584 -9.06 14.53 -9.20
N ILE A 585 -9.87 14.44 -8.14
CA ILE A 585 -11.13 15.22 -8.06
C ILE A 585 -10.83 16.72 -8.12
N ASN A 586 -9.78 17.18 -7.42
CA ASN A 586 -9.35 18.58 -7.38
C ASN A 586 -8.96 19.15 -8.76
N VAL A 587 -8.48 18.29 -9.66
CA VAL A 587 -8.14 18.65 -11.05
C VAL A 587 -9.40 18.98 -11.85
N VAL A 588 -10.52 18.32 -11.56
CA VAL A 588 -11.73 18.31 -12.40
C VAL A 588 -12.86 19.17 -11.83
N THR A 589 -12.87 19.45 -10.52
CA THR A 589 -13.86 20.35 -9.92
C THR A 589 -13.81 21.76 -10.51
N ILE A 590 -14.94 22.46 -10.48
CA ILE A 590 -15.12 23.80 -11.07
C ILE A 590 -15.53 24.87 -10.05
N ASP A 591 -15.96 24.47 -8.85
CA ASP A 591 -16.45 25.41 -7.84
C ASP A 591 -15.29 26.25 -7.29
N ALA A 592 -15.37 27.57 -7.49
CA ALA A 592 -14.35 28.51 -7.08
C ALA A 592 -14.98 29.73 -6.38
N PRO A 593 -14.31 30.33 -5.37
CA PRO A 593 -14.77 31.56 -4.74
C PRO A 593 -14.76 32.73 -5.75
N GLY A 594 -15.88 33.47 -5.86
CA GLY A 594 -16.02 34.64 -6.73
C GLY A 594 -17.45 34.86 -7.23
N PRO A 595 -17.77 36.04 -7.83
CA PRO A 595 -19.10 36.31 -8.36
C PRO A 595 -19.39 35.42 -9.59
N SER A 596 -20.10 34.31 -9.38
CA SER A 596 -20.65 33.52 -10.49
C SER A 596 -21.79 34.31 -11.13
N THR A 597 -21.52 34.96 -12.26
CA THR A 597 -22.53 35.80 -12.95
C THR A 597 -23.45 35.01 -13.88
N MET A 598 -23.38 33.67 -13.91
CA MET A 598 -24.01 32.91 -15.00
C MET A 598 -25.17 32.01 -14.53
N PRO A 599 -26.33 32.07 -15.20
CA PRO A 599 -27.38 31.06 -15.09
C PRO A 599 -26.90 29.73 -15.72
N MET A 600 -26.73 28.70 -14.89
CA MET A 600 -26.13 27.40 -15.22
C MET A 600 -27.05 26.41 -16.00
N SER A 601 -28.20 26.86 -16.51
CA SER A 601 -29.19 25.97 -17.15
C SER A 601 -28.65 25.25 -18.39
N GLU A 602 -27.58 25.75 -19.01
CA GLU A 602 -27.06 25.25 -20.30
C GLU A 602 -25.58 24.82 -20.29
N SER A 603 -24.86 24.88 -19.15
CA SER A 603 -23.44 24.54 -19.11
C SER A 603 -23.18 23.03 -18.93
N ILE A 604 -22.16 22.53 -19.63
CA ILE A 604 -21.64 21.16 -19.51
C ILE A 604 -20.96 21.04 -18.16
N GLN A 605 -21.45 20.13 -17.31
CA GLN A 605 -20.83 19.83 -16.02
C GLN A 605 -19.89 18.63 -16.13
N PRO A 606 -18.70 18.68 -15.52
CA PRO A 606 -17.83 17.51 -15.44
C PRO A 606 -18.55 16.32 -14.79
N GLN A 607 -18.10 15.12 -15.12
CA GLN A 607 -18.70 13.86 -14.67
C GLN A 607 -17.72 13.07 -13.80
N LEU A 608 -18.17 12.53 -12.67
CA LEU A 608 -17.36 11.66 -11.80
C LEU A 608 -17.91 10.23 -11.83
N ILE A 609 -17.06 9.27 -12.15
CA ILE A 609 -17.38 7.84 -12.14
C ILE A 609 -16.37 7.13 -11.24
N LEU A 610 -16.87 6.39 -10.26
CA LEU A 610 -16.05 5.59 -9.35
C LEU A 610 -16.38 4.11 -9.54
N CYS A 611 -15.36 3.29 -9.78
CA CYS A 611 -15.51 1.86 -10.01
C CYS A 611 -14.63 1.07 -9.04
N GLY A 612 -15.18 0.04 -8.41
CA GLY A 612 -14.43 -0.79 -7.47
C GLY A 612 -15.28 -1.84 -6.76
N ASP A 613 -14.69 -2.43 -5.72
CA ASP A 613 -15.39 -3.38 -4.85
C ASP A 613 -15.14 -3.05 -3.38
N ARG A 614 -16.19 -2.56 -2.70
CA ARG A 614 -16.14 -2.17 -1.29
C ARG A 614 -15.87 -3.33 -0.32
N TYR A 615 -16.01 -4.57 -0.77
CA TYR A 615 -15.76 -5.78 0.04
C TYR A 615 -14.41 -6.47 -0.27
N GLN A 616 -13.57 -5.86 -1.11
CA GLN A 616 -12.16 -6.28 -1.31
C GLN A 616 -11.20 -5.31 -0.63
N LEU A 617 -9.89 -5.48 -0.85
CA LEU A 617 -8.84 -4.69 -0.19
C LEU A 617 -9.12 -3.17 -0.32
N GLY A 618 -9.04 -2.50 0.83
CA GLY A 618 -9.16 -1.06 0.95
C GLY A 618 -7.81 -0.33 0.96
N PRO A 619 -7.81 0.96 1.34
CA PRO A 619 -6.61 1.73 1.60
C PRO A 619 -5.74 1.07 2.68
N ILE A 620 -4.42 1.14 2.50
CA ILE A 620 -3.47 0.59 3.47
C ILE A 620 -3.12 1.69 4.49
N VAL A 621 -3.64 1.53 5.70
CA VAL A 621 -3.45 2.43 6.84
C VAL A 621 -2.68 1.74 7.95
N SER A 622 -1.66 2.42 8.48
CA SER A 622 -0.71 1.88 9.46
C SER A 622 -1.08 2.26 10.90
N SER A 623 -1.63 3.46 11.10
CA SER A 623 -2.10 3.96 12.39
C SER A 623 -3.46 3.36 12.74
N ASP A 624 -3.54 2.75 13.93
CA ASP A 624 -4.80 2.28 14.50
C ASP A 624 -5.75 3.44 14.81
N GLU A 625 -5.21 4.61 15.18
CA GLU A 625 -5.98 5.84 15.38
C GLU A 625 -6.60 6.30 14.07
N ALA A 626 -5.81 6.40 12.99
CA ALA A 626 -6.31 6.81 11.69
C ALA A 626 -7.31 5.80 11.10
N ARG A 627 -7.12 4.50 11.35
CA ARG A 627 -8.08 3.46 10.96
C ARG A 627 -9.39 3.56 11.73
N LYS A 628 -9.35 3.82 13.04
CA LYS A 628 -10.56 4.08 13.84
C LYS A 628 -11.32 5.31 13.37
N ASP A 629 -10.63 6.27 12.78
CA ASP A 629 -11.20 7.46 12.14
C ASP A 629 -11.50 7.25 10.64
N GLU A 630 -11.63 6.00 10.21
CA GLU A 630 -12.12 5.64 8.88
C GLU A 630 -11.21 6.08 7.72
N LEU A 631 -9.90 6.28 7.93
CA LEU A 631 -8.96 6.51 6.81
C LEU A 631 -8.88 5.31 5.86
N ASP A 632 -9.21 4.11 6.34
CA ASP A 632 -9.33 2.87 5.56
C ASP A 632 -10.71 2.70 4.90
N LEU A 633 -11.60 3.68 5.06
CA LEU A 633 -12.86 3.78 4.32
C LEU A 633 -12.63 4.59 3.04
N SER A 634 -12.70 3.92 1.88
CA SER A 634 -12.65 4.63 0.59
C SER A 634 -13.88 5.52 0.37
N LEU A 635 -13.72 6.59 -0.41
CA LEU A 635 -14.83 7.43 -0.86
C LEU A 635 -15.94 6.61 -1.54
N LEU A 636 -15.58 5.59 -2.33
CA LEU A 636 -16.55 4.69 -2.98
C LEU A 636 -17.43 3.99 -1.95
N GLN A 637 -16.83 3.44 -0.90
CA GLN A 637 -17.55 2.74 0.16
C GLN A 637 -18.47 3.70 0.91
N ARG A 638 -17.95 4.85 1.35
CA ARG A 638 -18.74 5.88 2.06
C ARG A 638 -19.93 6.37 1.23
N LEU A 639 -19.75 6.55 -0.09
CA LEU A 639 -20.85 6.97 -0.96
C LEU A 639 -21.95 5.89 -1.05
N PHE A 640 -21.60 4.61 -1.15
CA PHE A 640 -22.60 3.54 -1.14
C PHE A 640 -23.43 3.48 0.15
N GLU A 641 -22.89 3.95 1.27
CA GLU A 641 -23.58 4.01 2.57
C GLU A 641 -24.52 5.22 2.69
N ARG A 642 -24.41 6.22 1.79
CA ARG A 642 -25.31 7.39 1.82
C ARG A 642 -26.73 7.02 1.38
N PRO A 643 -27.78 7.68 1.93
CA PRO A 643 -29.17 7.37 1.62
C PRO A 643 -29.53 7.36 0.13
N LEU A 644 -28.88 8.19 -0.68
CA LEU A 644 -29.10 8.24 -2.14
C LEU A 644 -28.76 6.91 -2.83
N TYR A 645 -27.73 6.20 -2.38
CA TYR A 645 -27.26 4.96 -2.99
C TYR A 645 -27.72 3.72 -2.22
N ALA A 646 -27.86 3.83 -0.89
CA ALA A 646 -28.30 2.74 -0.03
C ALA A 646 -29.80 2.46 -0.17
N ASN A 647 -30.62 3.49 -0.36
CA ASN A 647 -32.08 3.33 -0.44
C ASN A 647 -32.55 3.18 -1.89
N GLU A 648 -32.87 1.94 -2.23
CA GLU A 648 -33.45 1.53 -3.51
C GLU A 648 -34.70 2.34 -3.92
N ALA A 649 -35.55 2.70 -2.94
CA ALA A 649 -36.79 3.43 -3.18
C ALA A 649 -36.55 4.92 -3.43
N ALA A 650 -35.45 5.49 -2.94
CA ALA A 650 -35.17 6.93 -3.01
C ALA A 650 -34.93 7.46 -4.44
N THR A 651 -34.70 6.57 -5.40
CA THR A 651 -34.42 6.90 -6.81
C THR A 651 -35.41 6.28 -7.79
N THR A 652 -36.50 5.66 -7.32
CA THR A 652 -37.46 4.91 -8.16
C THR A 652 -38.13 5.72 -9.27
N GLU A 653 -38.25 7.04 -9.13
CA GLU A 653 -38.80 7.94 -10.16
C GLU A 653 -37.78 8.28 -11.28
N TYR A 654 -36.49 8.01 -11.08
CA TYR A 654 -35.38 8.40 -11.98
C TYR A 654 -34.41 7.24 -12.26
N PHE A 655 -33.40 7.46 -13.11
CA PHE A 655 -32.32 6.49 -13.31
C PHE A 655 -31.42 6.44 -12.07
N ARG A 656 -31.02 5.23 -11.63
CA ARG A 656 -30.10 5.09 -10.50
C ARG A 656 -28.69 5.56 -10.88
N PRO A 657 -28.01 6.37 -10.03
CA PRO A 657 -26.62 6.77 -10.24
C PRO A 657 -25.62 5.65 -9.86
N CYS A 658 -26.02 4.39 -9.99
CA CYS A 658 -25.15 3.26 -9.69
C CYS A 658 -25.49 2.03 -10.52
N ALA A 659 -24.50 1.15 -10.68
CA ALA A 659 -24.66 -0.16 -11.28
C ALA A 659 -23.95 -1.24 -10.43
N HIS A 660 -24.64 -2.35 -10.19
CA HIS A 660 -24.09 -3.53 -9.54
C HIS A 660 -23.86 -4.62 -10.59
N LEU A 661 -22.61 -4.96 -10.85
CA LEU A 661 -22.22 -6.06 -11.74
C LEU A 661 -22.27 -7.36 -10.94
N ARG A 662 -23.24 -8.23 -11.24
CA ARG A 662 -23.56 -9.44 -10.46
C ARG A 662 -23.12 -10.73 -11.14
N ARG A 663 -23.05 -10.73 -12.48
CA ARG A 663 -22.61 -11.90 -13.27
C ARG A 663 -21.12 -12.14 -13.13
N ASN A 664 -20.76 -13.28 -12.55
CA ASN A 664 -19.39 -13.71 -12.33
C ASN A 664 -18.93 -14.68 -13.43
N TYR A 665 -17.94 -14.28 -14.21
CA TYR A 665 -17.39 -15.08 -15.32
C TYR A 665 -16.10 -15.82 -14.94
N ARG A 666 -15.78 -15.87 -13.64
CA ARG A 666 -14.51 -16.42 -13.14
C ARG A 666 -14.68 -17.75 -12.46
N SER A 667 -15.56 -17.85 -11.47
CA SER A 667 -15.52 -18.92 -10.47
C SER A 667 -16.67 -19.90 -10.64
N HIS A 668 -16.40 -21.18 -10.35
CA HIS A 668 -17.40 -22.23 -10.25
C HIS A 668 -18.49 -21.87 -9.22
N PRO A 669 -19.77 -22.20 -9.45
CA PRO A 669 -20.87 -21.90 -8.53
C PRO A 669 -20.57 -22.22 -7.06
N ALA A 670 -20.04 -23.41 -6.78
CA ALA A 670 -19.69 -23.85 -5.41
C ALA A 670 -18.70 -22.93 -4.69
N ILE A 671 -17.73 -22.35 -5.41
CA ILE A 671 -16.75 -21.41 -4.84
C ILE A 671 -17.44 -20.09 -4.48
N LEU A 672 -18.49 -19.72 -5.22
CA LEU A 672 -19.22 -18.47 -5.02
C LEU A 672 -20.27 -18.55 -3.92
N MET A 673 -20.70 -19.73 -3.46
CA MET A 673 -21.77 -19.83 -2.45
C MET A 673 -21.43 -19.07 -1.16
N PRO A 674 -20.27 -19.33 -0.50
CA PRO A 674 -19.97 -18.59 0.73
C PRO A 674 -19.72 -17.09 0.51
N PRO A 675 -18.87 -16.63 -0.45
CA PRO A 675 -18.63 -15.20 -0.60
C PRO A 675 -19.88 -14.43 -1.07
N SER A 676 -20.76 -15.03 -1.88
CA SER A 676 -22.04 -14.42 -2.28
C SER A 676 -22.88 -14.04 -1.05
N THR A 677 -23.07 -14.99 -0.13
CA THR A 677 -23.84 -14.76 1.11
C THR A 677 -23.12 -13.84 2.09
N LEU A 678 -21.82 -14.07 2.32
CA LEU A 678 -21.05 -13.35 3.35
C LEU A 678 -20.80 -11.88 3.01
N PHE A 679 -20.60 -11.56 1.73
CA PHE A 679 -20.15 -10.22 1.33
C PHE A 679 -21.09 -9.50 0.37
N TYR A 680 -21.94 -10.22 -0.36
CA TYR A 680 -22.67 -9.65 -1.49
C TYR A 680 -24.18 -9.88 -1.42
N ASN A 681 -24.74 -10.05 -0.22
CA ASN A 681 -26.19 -10.21 0.01
C ASN A 681 -26.83 -11.30 -0.86
N ASP A 682 -26.04 -12.32 -1.18
CA ASP A 682 -26.41 -13.44 -2.02
C ASP A 682 -26.92 -13.05 -3.42
N THR A 683 -26.29 -12.02 -3.98
CA THR A 683 -26.69 -11.43 -5.26
C THR A 683 -25.94 -11.98 -6.48
N LEU A 684 -24.88 -12.78 -6.28
CA LEU A 684 -23.98 -13.17 -7.36
C LEU A 684 -24.57 -14.23 -8.27
N LEU A 685 -24.31 -14.10 -9.58
CA LEU A 685 -24.79 -15.02 -10.59
C LEU A 685 -23.60 -15.72 -11.26
N PRO A 686 -23.39 -17.03 -11.06
CA PRO A 686 -22.34 -17.76 -11.74
C PRO A 686 -22.61 -17.84 -13.25
N CYS A 687 -21.68 -17.36 -14.06
CA CYS A 687 -21.71 -17.37 -15.53
C CYS A 687 -20.41 -17.93 -16.14
N ALA A 688 -19.55 -18.51 -15.31
CA ALA A 688 -18.25 -19.00 -15.74
C ALA A 688 -18.40 -20.31 -16.53
N THR A 689 -17.79 -20.36 -17.71
CA THR A 689 -17.70 -21.55 -18.57
C THR A 689 -16.30 -22.15 -18.47
N ASN A 690 -15.91 -22.49 -17.24
CA ASN A 690 -14.57 -23.00 -16.95
C ASN A 690 -14.44 -24.50 -17.25
N GLY A 691 -13.21 -25.01 -17.11
CA GLY A 691 -12.96 -26.44 -17.11
C GLY A 691 -13.47 -27.15 -15.85
N ARG A 692 -13.36 -28.48 -15.88
CA ARG A 692 -13.66 -29.39 -14.78
C ARG A 692 -12.36 -29.92 -14.17
N ILE A 693 -12.25 -29.82 -12.85
CA ILE A 693 -11.22 -30.52 -12.07
C ILE A 693 -11.80 -31.84 -11.59
N SER A 694 -11.14 -32.94 -11.94
CA SER A 694 -11.44 -34.28 -11.44
C SER A 694 -10.37 -34.64 -10.41
N TRP A 695 -10.76 -34.77 -9.15
CA TRP A 695 -9.82 -35.08 -8.07
C TRP A 695 -10.43 -36.05 -7.06
N SER A 696 -9.84 -37.25 -6.91
CA SER A 696 -10.37 -38.33 -6.08
C SER A 696 -10.58 -37.98 -4.62
N ASN A 697 -9.85 -36.99 -4.10
CA ASN A 697 -10.00 -36.52 -2.73
C ASN A 697 -11.19 -35.56 -2.53
N LEU A 698 -11.95 -35.22 -3.59
CA LEU A 698 -13.23 -34.51 -3.47
C LEU A 698 -14.37 -35.51 -3.22
N PRO A 699 -15.10 -35.38 -2.11
CA PRO A 699 -16.27 -36.22 -1.81
C PRO A 699 -17.37 -36.09 -2.87
N ASP A 700 -17.58 -34.88 -3.39
CA ASP A 700 -18.49 -34.60 -4.50
C ASP A 700 -17.79 -33.73 -5.55
N GLN A 701 -17.66 -34.23 -6.78
CA GLN A 701 -17.03 -33.51 -7.89
C GLN A 701 -17.84 -32.27 -8.33
N ARG A 702 -19.11 -32.16 -7.92
CA ARG A 702 -19.96 -30.97 -8.17
C ARG A 702 -19.64 -29.83 -7.21
N LEU A 703 -18.96 -30.11 -6.10
CA LEU A 703 -18.55 -29.13 -5.10
C LEU A 703 -17.01 -29.09 -5.01
N PRO A 704 -16.33 -28.43 -5.97
CA PRO A 704 -14.87 -28.36 -5.99
C PRO A 704 -14.33 -27.34 -4.97
N VAL A 705 -14.63 -27.56 -3.69
CA VAL A 705 -14.14 -26.84 -2.53
C VAL A 705 -13.71 -27.86 -1.49
N LYS A 706 -12.55 -27.66 -0.85
CA LYS A 706 -12.09 -28.52 0.24
C LYS A 706 -11.39 -27.73 1.34
N ILE A 707 -11.64 -28.07 2.60
CA ILE A 707 -10.91 -27.52 3.74
C ILE A 707 -10.14 -28.64 4.43
N ILE A 708 -8.86 -28.42 4.69
CA ILE A 708 -7.96 -29.38 5.34
C ILE A 708 -7.42 -28.75 6.63
N GLY A 709 -7.78 -29.34 7.77
CA GLY A 709 -7.32 -28.92 9.09
C GLY A 709 -5.87 -29.36 9.35
N CYS A 710 -5.02 -28.42 9.77
CA CYS A 710 -3.61 -28.66 10.10
C CYS A 710 -3.25 -28.02 11.45
N GLU A 711 -2.90 -28.83 12.46
CA GLU A 711 -2.59 -28.36 13.83
C GLU A 711 -1.09 -28.16 14.10
N SER A 712 -0.27 -28.02 13.06
CA SER A 712 1.16 -27.74 13.20
C SER A 712 1.43 -26.32 13.66
N ASP A 713 2.45 -26.13 14.50
CA ASP A 713 2.88 -24.80 14.96
C ASP A 713 3.63 -24.03 13.87
N GLU A 714 3.46 -22.70 13.86
CA GLU A 714 4.26 -21.81 13.04
C GLU A 714 5.66 -21.52 13.64
N GLU A 715 6.60 -21.16 12.76
CA GLU A 715 7.94 -20.70 13.07
C GLU A 715 8.19 -19.31 12.43
N CYS A 716 9.23 -18.60 12.87
CA CYS A 716 9.59 -17.28 12.35
C CYS A 716 11.03 -17.18 11.85
N ILE A 717 11.28 -16.25 10.94
CA ILE A 717 12.62 -15.89 10.45
C ILE A 717 12.95 -14.45 10.88
N ALA A 718 14.25 -14.17 11.03
CA ALA A 718 14.80 -12.82 11.19
C ALA A 718 14.04 -11.99 12.26
N GLU A 719 14.13 -12.45 13.52
CA GLU A 719 13.61 -11.72 14.69
C GLU A 719 12.10 -11.39 14.62
N LYS A 720 11.26 -12.38 14.25
CA LYS A 720 9.78 -12.26 14.14
C LYS A 720 9.26 -11.42 12.98
N SER A 721 10.10 -11.17 11.99
CA SER A 721 9.73 -10.30 10.89
C SER A 721 8.80 -10.96 9.86
N THR A 722 8.66 -12.29 9.89
CA THR A 722 7.85 -13.09 8.95
C THR A 722 7.63 -14.51 9.48
N TRP A 723 6.58 -15.19 9.02
CA TRP A 723 6.10 -16.47 9.57
C TRP A 723 5.91 -17.55 8.50
N TYR A 724 6.14 -18.80 8.89
CA TYR A 724 5.90 -19.98 8.05
C TYR A 724 5.47 -21.16 8.92
N ASN A 725 4.82 -22.15 8.31
CA ASN A 725 4.35 -23.35 8.97
C ASN A 725 4.70 -24.56 8.09
N LEU A 726 5.68 -25.37 8.53
CA LEU A 726 6.17 -26.52 7.77
C LEU A 726 5.12 -27.61 7.59
N GLY A 727 4.28 -27.85 8.58
CA GLY A 727 3.21 -28.86 8.48
C GLY A 727 2.20 -28.49 7.40
N GLU A 728 1.79 -27.21 7.31
CA GLU A 728 0.94 -26.76 6.20
C GLU A 728 1.65 -26.93 4.85
N ILE A 729 2.96 -26.66 4.76
CA ILE A 729 3.74 -26.84 3.51
C ILE A 729 3.72 -28.30 3.05
N GLU A 730 3.90 -29.25 3.97
CA GLU A 730 3.85 -30.68 3.65
C GLU A 730 2.48 -31.10 3.11
N VAL A 731 1.40 -30.62 3.73
CA VAL A 731 0.02 -30.86 3.26
C VAL A 731 -0.18 -30.25 1.87
N ILE A 732 0.25 -29.00 1.65
CA ILE A 732 0.17 -28.33 0.34
C ILE A 732 0.89 -29.14 -0.72
N LEU A 733 2.12 -29.59 -0.45
CA LEU A 733 2.90 -30.36 -1.40
C LEU A 733 2.21 -31.68 -1.76
N SER A 734 1.63 -32.37 -0.77
CA SER A 734 0.82 -33.57 -0.99
C SER A 734 -0.37 -33.31 -1.89
N VAL A 735 -1.13 -32.24 -1.62
CA VAL A 735 -2.29 -31.82 -2.43
C VAL A 735 -1.88 -31.51 -3.87
N VAL A 736 -0.81 -30.73 -4.08
CA VAL A 736 -0.33 -30.38 -5.42
C VAL A 736 0.10 -31.63 -6.20
N LYS A 737 0.88 -32.53 -5.58
CA LYS A 737 1.31 -33.78 -6.21
C LYS A 737 0.12 -34.68 -6.58
N SER A 738 -0.86 -34.81 -5.68
CA SER A 738 -2.08 -35.58 -5.93
C SER A 738 -2.90 -35.01 -7.09
N LEU A 739 -3.14 -33.69 -7.11
CA LEU A 739 -3.86 -33.01 -8.20
C LEU A 739 -3.17 -33.18 -9.56
N LEU A 740 -1.85 -33.06 -9.60
CA LEU A 740 -1.10 -33.18 -10.85
C LEU A 740 -1.02 -34.63 -11.35
N LYS A 741 -0.98 -35.61 -10.43
CA LYS A 741 -1.05 -37.04 -10.78
C LYS A 741 -2.36 -37.38 -11.51
N GLU A 742 -3.46 -36.78 -11.07
CA GLU A 742 -4.79 -36.94 -11.68
C GLU A 742 -5.10 -35.89 -12.75
N GLY A 743 -4.16 -34.99 -13.05
CA GLY A 743 -4.39 -33.84 -13.92
C GLY A 743 -4.79 -34.19 -15.35
N SER A 744 -4.47 -35.40 -15.82
CA SER A 744 -4.91 -35.89 -17.14
C SER A 744 -6.41 -36.19 -17.20
N SER A 745 -7.06 -36.41 -16.06
CA SER A 745 -8.51 -36.65 -15.92
C SER A 745 -9.32 -35.35 -15.83
N CYS A 746 -8.65 -34.19 -15.75
CA CYS A 746 -9.28 -32.87 -15.78
C CYS A 746 -9.53 -32.41 -17.22
N ASP A 747 -10.51 -31.55 -17.41
CA ASP A 747 -10.84 -30.97 -18.72
C ASP A 747 -10.80 -29.43 -18.64
N PRO A 748 -9.87 -28.74 -19.33
CA PRO A 748 -8.71 -29.31 -20.02
C PRO A 748 -7.71 -29.91 -19.01
N PRO A 749 -6.75 -30.73 -19.47
CA PRO A 749 -5.75 -31.33 -18.59
C PRO A 749 -5.03 -30.31 -17.71
N LEU A 750 -4.94 -30.62 -16.41
CA LEU A 750 -4.34 -29.73 -15.42
C LEU A 750 -2.81 -29.73 -15.56
N ARG A 751 -2.21 -28.54 -15.63
CA ARG A 751 -0.76 -28.35 -15.64
C ARG A 751 -0.31 -27.60 -14.39
N THR A 752 0.97 -27.67 -14.07
CA THR A 752 1.61 -26.95 -12.94
C THR A 752 1.25 -25.46 -12.91
N ARG A 753 1.35 -24.77 -14.04
CA ARG A 753 0.98 -23.34 -14.19
C ARG A 753 -0.48 -23.00 -13.86
N ASN A 754 -1.35 -24.01 -13.81
CA ASN A 754 -2.76 -23.86 -13.50
C ASN A 754 -3.07 -23.96 -12.00
N VAL A 755 -2.05 -24.17 -11.17
CA VAL A 755 -2.15 -24.19 -9.72
C VAL A 755 -1.52 -22.93 -9.15
N GLY A 756 -2.27 -22.24 -8.29
CA GLY A 756 -1.81 -21.10 -7.52
C GLY A 756 -1.90 -21.38 -6.02
N ILE A 757 -0.95 -20.88 -5.25
CA ILE A 757 -0.95 -20.94 -3.79
C ILE A 757 -0.93 -19.51 -3.23
N ILE A 758 -1.84 -19.26 -2.30
CA ILE A 758 -1.99 -17.98 -1.60
C ILE A 758 -1.62 -18.21 -0.13
N SER A 759 -0.75 -17.36 0.41
CA SER A 759 -0.47 -17.35 1.84
C SER A 759 -0.25 -15.92 2.32
N PRO A 760 -0.76 -15.51 3.49
CA PRO A 760 -0.64 -14.13 3.94
C PRO A 760 0.79 -13.74 4.33
N PHE A 761 1.70 -14.69 4.54
CA PHE A 761 3.07 -14.43 4.96
C PHE A 761 4.08 -14.79 3.86
N ARG A 762 5.02 -13.88 3.61
CA ARG A 762 6.10 -14.06 2.64
C ARG A 762 7.08 -15.17 2.96
N ALA A 763 7.39 -15.47 4.22
CA ALA A 763 8.27 -16.60 4.53
C ALA A 763 7.63 -17.92 4.11
N GLN A 764 6.31 -18.09 4.35
CA GLN A 764 5.57 -19.23 3.82
C GLN A 764 5.66 -19.29 2.29
N VAL A 765 5.40 -18.18 1.61
CA VAL A 765 5.52 -18.09 0.13
C VAL A 765 6.91 -18.50 -0.36
N TRP A 766 7.97 -18.02 0.30
CA TRP A 766 9.34 -18.29 -0.11
C TRP A 766 9.72 -19.76 0.11
N LYS A 767 9.44 -20.31 1.29
CA LYS A 767 9.70 -21.72 1.59
C LYS A 767 8.92 -22.66 0.67
N LEU A 768 7.66 -22.33 0.39
CA LEU A 768 6.86 -23.07 -0.60
C LEU A 768 7.53 -23.05 -1.97
N ARG A 769 7.98 -21.89 -2.45
CA ARG A 769 8.66 -21.79 -3.75
C ARG A 769 9.97 -22.58 -3.78
N GLU A 770 10.74 -22.57 -2.69
CA GLU A 770 11.97 -23.35 -2.56
C GLU A 770 11.67 -24.85 -2.69
N ILE A 771 10.81 -25.37 -1.82
CA ILE A 771 10.44 -26.80 -1.79
C ILE A 771 9.77 -27.24 -3.11
N LEU A 772 8.88 -26.44 -3.68
CA LEU A 772 8.25 -26.74 -4.96
C LEU A 772 9.28 -26.81 -6.10
N ARG A 773 10.33 -25.98 -6.08
CA ARG A 773 11.40 -26.05 -7.11
C ARG A 773 12.24 -27.31 -6.98
N GLU A 774 12.58 -27.70 -5.75
CA GLU A 774 13.31 -28.94 -5.46
C GLU A 774 12.53 -30.17 -5.96
N GLU A 775 11.20 -30.10 -5.88
CA GLU A 775 10.26 -31.13 -6.35
C GLU A 775 9.93 -31.03 -7.85
N GLY A 776 10.58 -30.14 -8.60
CA GLY A 776 10.36 -29.96 -10.04
C GLY A 776 9.04 -29.24 -10.41
N LEU A 777 8.37 -28.62 -9.43
CA LEU A 777 7.07 -27.94 -9.54
C LEU A 777 7.19 -26.41 -9.65
N ARG A 778 8.28 -25.91 -10.24
CA ARG A 778 8.62 -24.47 -10.32
C ARG A 778 7.57 -23.55 -10.96
N ASP A 779 6.68 -24.10 -11.78
CA ASP A 779 5.66 -23.36 -12.51
C ASP A 779 4.38 -23.14 -11.69
N VAL A 780 4.27 -23.76 -10.51
CA VAL A 780 3.20 -23.45 -9.54
C VAL A 780 3.42 -22.04 -9.02
N ASP A 781 2.43 -21.19 -9.19
CA ASP A 781 2.54 -19.81 -8.74
C ASP A 781 2.22 -19.72 -7.25
N VAL A 782 3.00 -18.94 -6.49
CA VAL A 782 2.84 -18.77 -5.04
C VAL A 782 2.96 -17.30 -4.73
N GLY A 783 2.07 -16.71 -3.94
CA GLY A 783 2.10 -15.29 -3.64
C GLY A 783 1.28 -14.90 -2.42
N THR A 784 1.44 -13.65 -1.95
CA THR A 784 0.60 -13.09 -0.89
C THR A 784 -0.78 -12.69 -1.42
N VAL A 785 -1.73 -12.41 -0.53
CA VAL A 785 -3.09 -11.98 -0.91
C VAL A 785 -3.05 -10.77 -1.86
N GLU A 786 -2.16 -9.82 -1.60
CA GLU A 786 -1.92 -8.63 -2.42
C GLU A 786 -1.29 -8.98 -3.78
N ASP A 787 -0.33 -9.91 -3.83
CA ASP A 787 0.27 -10.41 -5.08
C ASP A 787 -0.79 -11.06 -6.00
N TRP A 788 -1.92 -11.50 -5.45
CA TRP A 788 -3.02 -12.16 -6.16
C TRP A 788 -4.22 -11.25 -6.49
N GLN A 789 -4.18 -9.98 -6.09
CA GLN A 789 -5.22 -9.02 -6.44
C GLN A 789 -5.28 -8.84 -7.97
N GLY A 790 -6.50 -8.86 -8.53
CA GLY A 790 -6.73 -8.84 -9.98
C GLY A 790 -6.32 -10.12 -10.75
N ARG A 791 -5.54 -11.02 -10.14
CA ARG A 791 -5.13 -12.30 -10.72
C ARG A 791 -6.14 -13.40 -10.41
N GLU A 792 -5.99 -14.53 -11.08
CA GLU A 792 -6.89 -15.70 -11.00
C GLU A 792 -6.16 -16.95 -11.50
N ASN A 793 -6.53 -18.14 -10.98
CA ASN A 793 -6.01 -19.42 -11.49
C ASN A 793 -7.08 -20.52 -11.44
N ARG A 794 -6.87 -21.63 -12.19
CA ARG A 794 -7.82 -22.75 -12.22
C ARG A 794 -7.99 -23.36 -10.84
N VAL A 795 -6.88 -23.69 -10.20
CA VAL A 795 -6.83 -24.18 -8.82
C VAL A 795 -6.15 -23.15 -7.94
N ILE A 796 -6.76 -22.85 -6.80
CA ILE A 796 -6.14 -22.05 -5.73
C ILE A 796 -6.08 -22.87 -4.45
N ILE A 797 -4.93 -22.87 -3.81
CA ILE A 797 -4.70 -23.43 -2.47
C ILE A 797 -4.37 -22.26 -1.54
N ILE A 798 -5.08 -22.12 -0.43
CA ILE A 798 -4.85 -21.09 0.59
C ILE A 798 -4.17 -21.73 1.79
N SER A 799 -3.08 -21.15 2.26
CA SER A 799 -2.36 -21.51 3.49
C SER A 799 -2.54 -20.40 4.53
N CYS A 800 -3.20 -20.71 5.64
CA CYS A 800 -3.51 -19.74 6.69
C CYS A 800 -2.33 -19.49 7.64
N VAL A 801 -1.40 -20.45 7.75
CA VAL A 801 -0.13 -20.42 8.51
C VAL A 801 -0.28 -20.41 10.03
N ARG A 802 -1.15 -19.55 10.59
CA ARG A 802 -1.24 -19.31 12.03
C ARG A 802 -1.92 -20.44 12.79
N SER A 803 -1.27 -20.89 13.86
CA SER A 803 -1.84 -21.78 14.87
C SER A 803 -1.93 -21.12 16.25
N GLN A 804 -1.07 -20.15 16.59
CA GLN A 804 -1.05 -19.55 17.94
C GLN A 804 -1.85 -18.23 18.03
N ALA A 805 -2.83 -18.20 18.96
CA ALA A 805 -3.70 -17.04 19.16
C ALA A 805 -2.96 -15.74 19.58
N ARG A 806 -1.82 -15.86 20.28
CA ARG A 806 -1.08 -14.70 20.81
C ARG A 806 -0.54 -13.73 19.75
N PHE A 807 -0.46 -14.16 18.49
CA PHE A 807 0.06 -13.33 17.39
C PHE A 807 -1.05 -12.70 16.53
N LEU A 808 -2.30 -13.14 16.69
CA LEU A 808 -3.40 -12.69 15.85
C LEU A 808 -3.70 -11.18 16.03
N GLU A 809 -3.51 -10.66 17.24
CA GLU A 809 -3.74 -9.23 17.51
C GLU A 809 -2.65 -8.35 16.88
N ASP A 810 -1.38 -8.76 16.97
CA ASP A 810 -0.26 -8.06 16.35
C ASP A 810 -0.34 -8.12 14.82
N ASP A 811 -0.77 -9.26 14.27
CA ASP A 811 -1.05 -9.38 12.83
C ASP A 811 -2.16 -8.42 12.39
N PHE A 812 -3.27 -8.39 13.12
CA PHE A 812 -4.40 -7.51 12.81
C PHE A 812 -4.00 -6.03 12.87
N GLN A 813 -3.25 -5.61 13.89
CA GLN A 813 -2.73 -4.24 14.00
C GLN A 813 -1.81 -3.87 12.82
N LYS A 814 -1.00 -4.82 12.35
CA LYS A 814 -0.15 -4.67 11.17
C LYS A 814 -0.90 -4.83 9.84
N GLY A 815 -2.20 -5.14 9.88
CA GLY A 815 -3.00 -5.48 8.72
C GLY A 815 -2.44 -6.69 7.95
N LEU A 816 -1.99 -7.73 8.66
CA LEU A 816 -1.44 -8.98 8.12
C LEU A 816 -2.40 -10.15 8.40
N GLY A 817 -2.14 -11.28 7.74
CA GLY A 817 -2.88 -12.52 8.00
C GLY A 817 -4.19 -12.65 7.20
N LEU A 818 -5.00 -13.62 7.61
CA LEU A 818 -6.34 -13.89 7.08
C LEU A 818 -7.42 -13.91 8.17
N PHE A 819 -7.04 -13.76 9.44
CA PHE A 819 -7.94 -13.74 10.60
C PHE A 819 -8.27 -12.29 10.94
N LYS A 820 -9.52 -12.01 11.33
CA LYS A 820 -10.08 -10.66 11.54
C LYS A 820 -10.02 -9.75 10.31
N GLU A 821 -9.71 -10.32 9.14
CA GLU A 821 -9.38 -9.61 7.92
C GLU A 821 -10.32 -10.04 6.78
N ALA A 822 -11.59 -9.67 6.92
CA ALA A 822 -12.69 -10.10 6.05
C ALA A 822 -12.45 -9.78 4.56
N LYS A 823 -11.91 -8.58 4.27
CA LYS A 823 -11.57 -8.14 2.90
C LYS A 823 -10.45 -9.00 2.29
N ARG A 824 -9.41 -9.36 3.07
CA ARG A 824 -8.31 -10.24 2.62
C ARG A 824 -8.81 -11.67 2.38
N MET A 825 -9.64 -12.19 3.29
CA MET A 825 -10.30 -13.48 3.11
C MET A 825 -11.11 -13.52 1.81
N ASN A 826 -11.97 -12.52 1.58
CA ASN A 826 -12.79 -12.43 0.37
C ASN A 826 -11.92 -12.41 -0.90
N VAL A 827 -10.84 -11.63 -0.91
CA VAL A 827 -9.90 -11.64 -2.06
C VAL A 827 -9.32 -13.03 -2.27
N ALA A 828 -8.81 -13.68 -1.22
CA ALA A 828 -8.15 -14.98 -1.32
C ALA A 828 -9.09 -16.08 -1.87
N ILE A 829 -10.30 -16.21 -1.32
CA ILE A 829 -11.25 -17.26 -1.74
C ILE A 829 -11.84 -17.03 -3.14
N THR A 830 -11.85 -15.78 -3.64
CA THR A 830 -12.40 -15.42 -4.97
C THR A 830 -11.35 -15.41 -6.10
N ARG A 831 -10.15 -15.99 -5.87
CA ARG A 831 -9.13 -16.15 -6.92
C ARG A 831 -9.28 -17.44 -7.74
N ALA A 832 -9.97 -18.44 -7.19
CA ALA A 832 -10.14 -19.75 -7.78
C ALA A 832 -11.18 -19.73 -8.91
N LYS A 833 -10.86 -20.35 -10.05
CA LYS A 833 -11.84 -20.56 -11.12
C LYS A 833 -12.60 -21.87 -10.99
N GLU A 834 -11.89 -22.96 -10.70
CA GLU A 834 -12.42 -24.32 -10.81
C GLU A 834 -12.32 -25.12 -9.51
N LEU A 835 -11.24 -24.98 -8.73
CA LEU A 835 -11.09 -25.65 -7.42
C LEU A 835 -10.46 -24.71 -6.39
N LEU A 836 -11.03 -24.69 -5.18
CA LEU A 836 -10.48 -24.01 -4.02
C LEU A 836 -10.15 -25.01 -2.90
N VAL A 837 -8.91 -24.98 -2.42
CA VAL A 837 -8.49 -25.74 -1.22
C VAL A 837 -8.02 -24.76 -0.15
N VAL A 838 -8.52 -24.89 1.07
CA VAL A 838 -8.10 -24.07 2.23
C VAL A 838 -7.41 -24.96 3.24
N ILE A 839 -6.21 -24.58 3.68
CA ILE A 839 -5.39 -25.31 4.65
C ILE A 839 -5.09 -24.36 5.81
N GLY A 840 -5.42 -24.78 7.02
CA GLY A 840 -5.20 -23.98 8.20
C GLY A 840 -5.57 -24.67 9.50
N ASN A 841 -5.26 -24.05 10.63
CA ASN A 841 -5.61 -24.57 11.94
C ASN A 841 -7.13 -24.43 12.21
N PRO A 842 -7.87 -25.54 12.33
CA PRO A 842 -9.33 -25.50 12.45
C PRO A 842 -9.79 -24.83 13.75
N GLN A 843 -9.00 -24.93 14.83
CA GLN A 843 -9.30 -24.28 16.11
C GLN A 843 -9.19 -22.75 16.03
N ARG A 844 -8.34 -22.22 15.15
CA ARG A 844 -8.23 -20.77 14.89
C ARG A 844 -9.27 -20.29 13.89
N LEU A 845 -9.59 -21.10 12.88
CA LEU A 845 -10.59 -20.77 11.87
C LEU A 845 -12.00 -20.60 12.48
N GLN A 846 -12.38 -21.41 13.48
CA GLN A 846 -13.68 -21.27 14.15
C GLN A 846 -13.82 -20.02 15.05
N GLU A 847 -12.71 -19.39 15.44
CA GLU A 847 -12.71 -18.19 16.28
C GLU A 847 -13.03 -16.92 15.47
N ASP A 848 -12.80 -16.95 14.15
CA ASP A 848 -13.14 -15.86 13.24
C ASP A 848 -14.56 -16.04 12.67
N PRO A 849 -15.46 -15.05 12.75
CA PRO A 849 -16.86 -15.19 12.31
C PRO A 849 -17.03 -15.59 10.83
N TYR A 850 -16.16 -15.10 9.95
CA TYR A 850 -16.25 -15.35 8.52
C TYR A 850 -15.71 -16.76 8.19
N TRP A 851 -14.56 -17.13 8.77
CA TRP A 851 -14.03 -18.48 8.63
C TRP A 851 -14.91 -19.54 9.30
N LYS A 852 -15.51 -19.23 10.45
CA LYS A 852 -16.51 -20.08 11.11
C LYS A 852 -17.67 -20.40 10.18
N SER A 853 -18.24 -19.37 9.53
CA SER A 853 -19.35 -19.54 8.59
C SER A 853 -18.93 -20.39 7.38
N TYR A 854 -17.70 -20.18 6.88
CA TYR A 854 -17.14 -20.98 5.78
C TYR A 854 -16.88 -22.45 6.20
N LEU A 855 -16.44 -22.69 7.43
CA LEU A 855 -16.29 -24.03 8.01
C LEU A 855 -17.65 -24.72 8.19
N GLN A 856 -18.68 -24.03 8.63
CA GLN A 856 -20.05 -24.58 8.74
C GLN A 856 -20.56 -25.03 7.36
N PHE A 857 -20.37 -24.22 6.32
CA PHE A 857 -20.66 -24.60 4.93
C PHE A 857 -19.91 -25.88 4.52
N ALA A 858 -18.62 -25.97 4.82
CA ALA A 858 -17.83 -27.16 4.48
C ALA A 858 -18.29 -28.40 5.25
N LEU A 859 -18.59 -28.30 6.55
CA LEU A 859 -19.08 -29.41 7.36
C LEU A 859 -20.44 -29.92 6.86
N ARG A 860 -21.39 -29.03 6.54
CA ARG A 860 -22.71 -29.40 5.98
C ARG A 860 -22.61 -30.23 4.71
N ASN A 861 -21.63 -29.91 3.88
CA ASN A 861 -21.44 -30.50 2.55
C ASN A 861 -20.35 -31.60 2.54
N ASN A 862 -19.88 -32.05 3.72
CA ASN A 862 -18.81 -33.03 3.88
C ASN A 862 -17.46 -32.66 3.20
N LEU A 863 -17.15 -31.37 3.08
CA LEU A 863 -15.97 -30.83 2.39
C LEU A 863 -14.77 -30.58 3.33
N TYR A 864 -14.90 -30.88 4.62
CA TYR A 864 -13.84 -30.72 5.64
C TYR A 864 -13.14 -32.05 5.94
N GLU A 865 -11.81 -32.01 6.02
CA GLU A 865 -10.95 -33.11 6.46
C GLU A 865 -9.99 -32.61 7.54
N GLY A 866 -9.97 -33.23 8.72
CA GLY A 866 -9.08 -32.82 9.80
C GLY A 866 -9.55 -33.27 11.19
N PRO A 867 -8.96 -32.72 12.27
CA PRO A 867 -9.39 -32.95 13.64
C PRO A 867 -10.88 -32.70 13.84
N GLN A 868 -11.50 -33.44 14.77
CA GLN A 868 -12.91 -33.24 15.10
C GLN A 868 -13.15 -31.82 15.64
N LEU A 869 -14.16 -31.16 15.08
CA LEU A 869 -14.60 -29.83 15.47
C LEU A 869 -15.92 -29.96 16.24
N ASN A 870 -15.97 -29.38 17.44
CA ASN A 870 -17.22 -29.23 18.20
C ASN A 870 -17.96 -27.97 17.75
N LEU A 871 -18.27 -27.90 16.45
CA LEU A 871 -18.94 -26.77 15.84
C LEU A 871 -20.40 -27.13 15.57
N GLU A 872 -21.33 -26.37 16.15
CA GLU A 872 -22.74 -26.52 15.81
C GLU A 872 -22.95 -26.10 14.35
N VAL A 873 -23.66 -26.97 13.62
CA VAL A 873 -23.96 -26.79 12.21
C VAL A 873 -25.32 -26.12 12.09
N ASP A 874 -25.36 -24.85 12.47
CA ASP A 874 -26.59 -24.07 12.49
C ASP A 874 -27.06 -23.85 11.05
N GLY A 875 -28.38 -23.82 10.83
CA GLY A 875 -28.98 -23.43 9.54
C GLY A 875 -28.76 -21.96 9.20
N ASN A 876 -28.21 -21.16 10.11
CA ASN A 876 -27.91 -19.76 9.88
C ASN A 876 -26.93 -19.64 8.69
N TYR A 877 -27.29 -18.87 7.66
CA TYR A 877 -26.48 -18.63 6.45
C TYR A 877 -26.36 -19.84 5.50
N ILE A 878 -27.49 -20.30 4.95
CA ILE A 878 -27.50 -21.13 3.74
C ILE A 878 -27.64 -20.22 2.52
N ALA A 879 -26.73 -20.35 1.56
CA ALA A 879 -26.76 -19.55 0.34
C ALA A 879 -27.96 -19.96 -0.55
N LYS A 880 -28.53 -19.04 -1.33
CA LYS A 880 -29.51 -19.38 -2.41
C LYS A 880 -28.84 -20.25 -3.46
N LEU A 881 -27.56 -20.02 -3.74
CA LEU A 881 -26.74 -20.91 -4.59
C LEU A 881 -26.58 -22.30 -3.93
N GLU A 882 -26.37 -22.32 -2.60
CA GLU A 882 -26.62 -23.43 -1.64
C GLU A 882 -27.84 -24.28 -2.02
N ALA A 883 -28.99 -23.66 -1.80
CA ALA A 883 -30.31 -24.27 -1.93
C ALA A 883 -30.62 -24.72 -3.37
N ALA A 884 -30.29 -23.91 -4.38
CA ALA A 884 -30.56 -24.22 -5.78
C ALA A 884 -29.87 -25.51 -6.23
N LEU A 885 -28.61 -25.73 -5.82
CA LEU A 885 -27.87 -26.95 -6.13
C LEU A 885 -28.41 -28.20 -5.42
N LEU A 886 -28.99 -28.04 -4.22
CA LEU A 886 -29.68 -29.14 -3.53
C LEU A 886 -30.99 -29.54 -4.25
N HIS A 887 -31.68 -28.58 -4.87
CA HIS A 887 -32.92 -28.85 -5.61
C HIS A 887 -32.69 -29.47 -6.99
N GLU A 888 -31.64 -29.09 -7.74
CA GLU A 888 -31.32 -29.68 -9.05
C GLU A 888 -30.91 -31.17 -8.98
N GLY A 889 -30.51 -31.66 -7.81
CA GLY A 889 -30.16 -33.08 -7.59
C GLY A 889 -31.33 -34.00 -7.22
N SER A 890 -32.56 -33.50 -7.16
CA SER A 890 -33.72 -34.19 -6.54
C SER A 890 -34.57 -35.04 -7.49
N ASP A 891 -33.98 -36.04 -8.12
CA ASP A 891 -34.68 -37.30 -8.45
C ASP A 891 -34.52 -38.35 -7.32
N ALA A 892 -33.77 -38.03 -6.27
CA ALA A 892 -33.63 -38.84 -5.06
C ALA A 892 -34.39 -38.18 -3.90
N VAL A 893 -35.18 -38.99 -3.19
CA VAL A 893 -35.98 -38.64 -2.00
C VAL A 893 -35.20 -37.72 -1.06
N VAL A 894 -35.59 -36.45 -0.98
CA VAL A 894 -34.95 -35.44 -0.13
C VAL A 894 -35.51 -35.55 1.29
N ASP A 895 -34.60 -35.59 2.28
CA ASP A 895 -34.90 -35.60 3.70
C ASP A 895 -35.65 -34.31 4.13
N PRO A 896 -36.89 -34.40 4.65
CA PRO A 896 -37.70 -33.24 5.05
C PRO A 896 -37.03 -32.36 6.10
N GLU A 897 -36.19 -32.92 6.98
CA GLU A 897 -35.48 -32.16 8.00
C GLU A 897 -34.42 -31.23 7.38
N LYS A 898 -33.73 -31.68 6.32
CA LYS A 898 -32.75 -30.85 5.60
C LYS A 898 -33.41 -29.68 4.88
N ILE A 899 -34.60 -29.86 4.29
CA ILE A 899 -35.37 -28.78 3.68
C ILE A 899 -35.85 -27.78 4.76
N GLY A 900 -36.30 -28.28 5.91
CA GLY A 900 -36.69 -27.44 7.05
C GLY A 900 -35.56 -26.53 7.53
N VAL A 901 -34.34 -27.05 7.63
CA VAL A 901 -33.13 -26.27 8.00
C VAL A 901 -32.75 -25.25 6.93
N VAL A 902 -32.92 -25.57 5.64
CA VAL A 902 -32.67 -24.63 4.52
C VAL A 902 -33.66 -23.47 4.50
N ILE A 903 -34.95 -23.75 4.67
CA ILE A 903 -35.98 -22.71 4.71
C ILE A 903 -35.83 -21.87 5.97
N ALA A 904 -35.58 -22.49 7.13
CA ALA A 904 -35.33 -21.77 8.38
C ALA A 904 -34.06 -20.90 8.30
N GLY A 905 -33.02 -21.36 7.61
CA GLY A 905 -31.79 -20.61 7.39
C GLY A 905 -31.94 -19.39 6.47
N ILE A 906 -32.73 -19.53 5.41
CA ILE A 906 -33.07 -18.42 4.50
C ILE A 906 -33.89 -17.35 5.26
N VAL A 907 -34.89 -17.78 6.04
CA VAL A 907 -35.76 -16.88 6.83
C VAL A 907 -35.01 -16.25 8.00
N ALA A 908 -34.22 -17.02 8.76
CA ALA A 908 -33.42 -16.49 9.88
C ALA A 908 -32.33 -15.51 9.40
N GLY A 909 -31.75 -15.77 8.22
CA GLY A 909 -30.86 -14.83 7.57
C GLY A 909 -31.55 -13.51 7.23
N GLU A 910 -32.81 -13.53 6.77
CA GLU A 910 -33.59 -12.30 6.53
C GLU A 910 -34.01 -11.58 7.82
N VAL A 911 -34.28 -12.29 8.92
CA VAL A 911 -34.71 -11.71 10.21
C VAL A 911 -33.56 -11.16 11.06
N LEU A 912 -32.34 -11.73 10.98
CA LEU A 912 -31.13 -11.17 11.61
C LEU A 912 -30.51 -10.02 10.78
N ARG A 913 -31.03 -9.79 9.56
CA ARG A 913 -30.65 -8.67 8.68
C ARG A 913 -31.43 -7.38 8.98
N GLU A 914 -32.56 -7.47 9.69
CA GLU A 914 -33.20 -6.35 10.40
C GLU A 914 -32.51 -6.13 11.76
#